data_AF-A0A397VWC4-F1
#
_entry.id   AF-A0A397VWC4-F1
#
_cell.length_a   1.000
_cell.length_b   1.000
_cell.length_c   1.000
_cell.angle_alpha   90.00
_cell.angle_beta   90.00
_cell.angle_gamma   90.00
#
_symmetry.space_group_name_H-M   'P 1'
#
loop_
_entity.id
_entity.type
_entity.pdbx_description
1 polymer ?
#
loop_
_entity_poly.entity_id
_entity_poly.type
_entity_poly.pdbx_seq_one_letter_code
_entity_poly.pdbx_strand_id
1 'polypeptide(L)'
;MIIVTVNSSLIDVGLYSPTAYQKPDRDLTSTFLTVLSKNITNGYTQVEVKRPLNAPNRRPITDSLITTIFAFNPEVSILTYHGGNRGSMGVNFFSATTAGTLSEQSRKMQLVHGIGMFLMWCVLFPASIWIVRYMRHRESHMFLHRNLQIIGAFCVGIFGAVAMSSVTVQFRVPHGILGTTIYTGLIAQVALGLLAIFGLAHVESASTGIVRGLKHTHFYFGAILMSCAWVNAYLGMTQYGINYNVNTKVVTYLYLAWFVILAMIFLASEVYYKIKNLQFLWPTRMMNNANLRIHRRIPEKVYELLPAYTWSEFNEKVLSGACLVVAEGLVFDIHSWIKIHPGGQKILRRVIGTDITNDFFFDPNVQTVISRNFDKEHDLLQSNTVDAAEHSNVNLKLQKHNSGVPSSVARSIDLLNSVTFKNTRVAMHRHSKFATAKLATMVVARISNYDGENVSRPAVDGILPYSTPSKSRISPEIFRRYILTNVEDVTRYDAENPVKKFTFQVIHPYEKLPEILPGDYIEIMSYANKTTIVRPYTLLKGPSVNTFTILVKIYKDGVMSQHLNKQLRNFEIAVRGPFDVSERIEQPGSPTPSETGLRRRLRTSVMSTSGRKYTKSNTAYSGYGSVTSDDNYNQAPSRILLNNAREDKCWDHLFLVCGGTGIQFITAINYYSTSLLQPLLQFVISIYYCKLLL
;
A
#
# COMPACT_ATOMS: atom_id res chain seq x y z
N MET A 1 21.79 58.84 26.21
CA MET A 1 20.46 58.40 26.69
C MET A 1 19.81 59.57 27.41
N ILE A 2 18.51 59.82 27.25
CA ILE A 2 17.79 60.78 28.10
C ILE A 2 17.09 59.97 29.18
N ILE A 3 17.32 60.29 30.46
CA ILE A 3 16.66 59.63 31.58
C ILE A 3 15.84 60.67 32.32
N VAL A 4 14.59 60.32 32.61
CA VAL A 4 13.66 61.11 33.42
C VAL A 4 13.42 60.33 34.71
N THR A 5 13.79 60.90 35.85
CA THR A 5 13.45 60.38 37.17
C THR A 5 12.41 61.29 37.81
N VAL A 6 11.36 60.67 38.35
CA VAL A 6 10.23 61.39 38.94
C VAL A 6 10.09 60.93 40.39
N ASN A 7 10.22 61.86 41.34
CA ASN A 7 9.98 61.57 42.75
C ASN A 7 9.00 62.61 43.30
N SER A 8 7.76 62.20 43.59
CA SER A 8 6.67 62.86 44.35
C SER A 8 6.30 64.33 44.05
N SER A 9 7.25 65.17 43.66
CA SER A 9 7.12 66.57 43.23
C SER A 9 8.31 67.05 42.36
N LEU A 10 9.32 66.22 42.09
CA LEU A 10 10.56 66.61 41.41
C LEU A 10 10.83 65.73 40.19
N ILE A 11 10.99 66.37 39.02
CA ILE A 11 11.39 65.73 37.76
C ILE A 11 12.86 66.07 37.51
N ASP A 12 13.78 65.10 37.61
CA ASP A 12 15.15 65.26 37.12
C ASP A 12 15.26 64.67 35.71
N VAL A 13 15.94 65.42 34.84
CA VAL A 13 16.11 65.08 33.43
C VAL A 13 17.57 65.25 33.12
N GLY A 14 18.22 64.16 32.72
CA GLY A 14 19.65 64.16 32.45
C GLY A 14 19.99 63.49 31.13
N LEU A 15 21.11 63.94 30.56
CA LEU A 15 21.83 63.15 29.58
C LEU A 15 22.74 62.18 30.30
N TYR A 16 22.73 60.94 29.83
CA TYR A 16 23.51 59.87 30.41
C TYR A 16 24.35 59.19 29.33
N SER A 17 25.60 58.91 29.69
CA SER A 17 26.52 58.14 28.86
C SER A 17 26.22 56.66 29.02
N PRO A 18 25.94 55.92 27.92
CA PRO A 18 25.73 54.49 28.01
C PRO A 18 27.09 53.79 28.18
N THR A 19 27.40 53.31 29.39
CA THR A 19 28.47 52.34 29.62
C THR A 19 27.87 50.94 29.65
N ALA A 20 28.52 49.98 28.98
CA ALA A 20 28.00 48.61 28.94
C ALA A 20 28.10 47.99 30.35
N TYR A 21 26.97 47.49 30.86
CA TYR A 21 26.82 46.76 32.13
C TYR A 21 27.01 47.54 33.45
N GLN A 22 27.17 48.86 33.40
CA GLN A 22 27.18 49.71 34.61
C GLN A 22 25.98 50.64 34.64
N LYS A 23 25.65 51.14 35.84
CA LYS A 23 24.62 52.18 35.99
C LYS A 23 25.05 53.37 35.13
N PRO A 24 24.20 53.87 34.22
CA PRO A 24 24.58 54.98 33.36
C PRO A 24 24.93 56.21 34.19
N ASP A 25 26.06 56.83 33.87
CA ASP A 25 26.55 58.04 34.54
C ASP A 25 26.04 59.30 33.83
N ARG A 26 25.76 60.34 34.63
CA ARG A 26 25.32 61.63 34.12
C ARG A 26 26.44 62.26 33.32
N ASP A 27 26.16 62.58 32.06
CA ASP A 27 27.13 63.17 31.14
C ASP A 27 27.24 64.67 31.44
N LEU A 28 28.23 65.04 32.28
CA LEU A 28 28.47 66.40 32.73
C LEU A 28 29.27 67.24 31.71
N THR A 29 29.85 66.61 30.67
CA THR A 29 30.72 67.27 29.70
C THR A 29 30.00 67.64 28.40
N SER A 30 28.83 67.06 28.13
CA SER A 30 28.04 67.32 26.91
C SER A 30 26.56 67.64 27.21
N THR A 31 26.29 68.72 27.95
CA THR A 31 24.93 69.19 28.26
C THR A 31 24.32 70.03 27.14
N PHE A 32 23.96 69.39 26.01
CA PHE A 32 23.21 70.02 24.91
C PHE A 32 21.68 69.82 25.02
N LEU A 33 21.19 69.34 26.17
CA LEU A 33 19.77 69.17 26.45
C LEU A 33 19.26 70.35 27.28
N THR A 34 18.34 71.14 26.74
CA THR A 34 17.64 72.21 27.46
C THR A 34 16.26 71.73 27.83
N VAL A 35 15.88 71.78 29.10
CA VAL A 35 14.51 71.46 29.51
C VAL A 35 13.65 72.71 29.38
N LEU A 36 12.58 72.64 28.61
CA LEU A 36 11.66 73.75 28.34
C LEU A 36 10.51 73.77 29.35
N SER A 37 9.92 72.62 29.64
CA SER A 37 8.83 72.49 30.60
C SER A 37 8.85 71.13 31.30
N LYS A 38 8.39 71.12 32.55
CA LYS A 38 8.25 69.94 33.41
C LYS A 38 6.88 70.03 34.10
N ASN A 39 6.00 69.07 33.84
CA ASN A 39 4.67 69.07 34.43
C ASN A 39 4.27 67.66 34.89
N ILE A 40 3.62 67.58 36.06
CA ILE A 40 3.00 66.36 36.58
C ILE A 40 1.52 66.67 36.76
N THR A 41 0.66 66.12 35.90
CA THR A 41 -0.79 66.32 35.96
C THR A 41 -1.50 64.98 35.82
N ASN A 42 -2.43 64.69 36.72
CA ASN A 42 -3.31 63.51 36.66
C ASN A 42 -2.58 62.16 36.43
N GLY A 43 -1.42 61.96 37.06
CA GLY A 43 -0.63 60.74 36.89
C GLY A 43 0.22 60.67 35.61
N TYR A 44 0.25 61.73 34.80
CA TYR A 44 1.13 61.87 33.65
C TYR A 44 2.31 62.78 33.96
N THR A 45 3.51 62.34 33.57
CA THR A 45 4.73 63.17 33.59
C THR A 45 4.99 63.66 32.17
N GLN A 46 4.87 64.96 31.94
CA GLN A 46 5.22 65.59 30.68
C GLN A 46 6.53 66.36 30.85
N VAL A 47 7.50 66.03 29.98
CA VAL A 47 8.78 66.73 29.91
C VAL A 47 9.00 67.18 28.48
N GLU A 48 9.21 68.48 28.33
CA GLU A 48 9.55 69.07 27.04
C GLU A 48 11.03 69.43 27.04
N VAL A 49 11.75 68.95 26.03
CA VAL A 49 13.19 69.14 25.91
C VAL A 49 13.57 69.63 24.53
N LYS A 50 14.58 70.50 24.47
CA LYS A 50 15.23 70.95 23.24
C LYS A 50 16.63 70.34 23.17
N ARG A 51 16.98 69.83 21.99
CA ARG A 51 18.28 69.22 21.68
C ARG A 51 18.71 69.59 20.25
N PRO A 52 20.00 69.83 19.98
CA PRO A 52 20.51 69.97 18.61
C PRO A 52 20.31 68.70 17.78
N LEU A 53 19.87 68.86 16.53
CA LEU A 53 19.72 67.76 15.58
C LEU A 53 21.07 67.08 15.29
N ASN A 54 22.13 67.86 15.19
CA ASN A 54 23.51 67.38 15.10
C ASN A 54 24.26 67.72 16.40
N ALA A 55 24.25 66.80 17.36
CA ALA A 55 24.93 66.99 18.64
C ALA A 55 26.35 66.40 18.61
N PRO A 56 27.35 67.06 19.21
CA PRO A 56 28.73 66.55 19.24
C PRO A 56 28.79 65.18 19.93
N ASN A 57 29.60 64.26 19.38
CA ASN A 57 29.77 62.89 19.88
C ASN A 57 28.47 62.06 19.97
N ARG A 58 27.47 62.38 19.13
CA ARG A 58 26.21 61.62 19.00
C ARG A 58 25.85 61.43 17.53
N ARG A 59 25.02 60.42 17.25
CA ARG A 59 24.47 60.24 15.91
C ARG A 59 23.54 61.41 15.56
N PRO A 60 23.68 62.00 14.35
CA PRO A 60 22.81 63.08 13.90
C PRO A 60 21.38 62.57 13.71
N ILE A 61 20.41 63.43 14.00
CA ILE A 61 19.01 63.23 13.68
C ILE A 61 18.81 63.72 12.23
N THR A 62 18.56 62.79 11.32
CA THR A 62 18.29 63.05 9.89
C THR A 62 16.79 63.07 9.60
N ASP A 63 16.38 63.62 8.46
CA ASP A 63 15.00 63.56 7.97
C ASP A 63 14.65 62.16 7.46
N SER A 64 14.60 61.22 8.40
CA SER A 64 14.27 59.83 8.19
C SER A 64 13.73 59.23 9.49
N LEU A 65 13.18 58.03 9.40
CA LEU A 65 12.63 57.35 10.56
C LEU A 65 13.75 56.89 11.50
N ILE A 66 13.79 57.43 12.72
CA ILE A 66 14.78 57.04 13.74
C ILE A 66 14.12 56.18 14.81
N THR A 67 14.73 55.03 15.10
CA THR A 67 14.26 54.16 16.18
C THR A 67 14.57 54.79 17.54
N THR A 68 13.52 55.18 18.24
CA THR A 68 13.56 55.68 19.62
C THR A 68 13.20 54.54 20.56
N ILE A 69 14.00 54.31 21.59
CA ILE A 69 13.76 53.25 22.59
C ILE A 69 13.32 53.92 23.89
N PHE A 70 12.32 53.34 24.55
CA PHE A 70 11.83 53.81 25.85
C PHE A 70 11.71 52.65 26.83
N ALA A 71 11.92 52.92 28.11
CA ALA A 71 11.69 51.98 29.21
C ALA A 71 11.40 52.76 30.50
N PHE A 72 10.50 52.24 31.34
CA PHE A 72 10.14 52.88 32.61
C PHE A 72 9.74 51.83 33.67
N ASN A 73 9.82 52.20 34.95
CA ASN A 73 9.24 51.42 36.05
C ASN A 73 8.30 52.34 36.84
N PRO A 74 7.00 52.04 36.95
CA PRO A 74 6.03 52.91 37.62
C PRO A 74 6.11 52.86 39.15
N GLU A 75 6.73 51.82 39.73
CA GLU A 75 6.72 51.58 41.18
C GLU A 75 7.91 52.22 41.90
N VAL A 76 8.99 52.51 41.18
CA VAL A 76 10.23 53.05 41.76
C VAL A 76 10.83 54.16 40.91
N SER A 77 11.30 55.20 41.59
CA SER A 77 11.91 56.39 40.99
C SER A 77 13.42 56.25 40.73
N ILE A 78 13.98 55.05 40.92
CA ILE A 78 15.39 54.72 40.73
C ILE A 78 15.61 53.86 39.48
N LEU A 79 16.83 53.89 38.92
CA LEU A 79 17.22 53.02 37.81
C LEU A 79 17.14 51.55 38.25
N THR A 80 16.20 50.81 37.68
CA THR A 80 15.90 49.44 38.03
C THR A 80 15.48 48.64 36.80
N TYR A 81 15.26 47.34 36.98
CA TYR A 81 14.65 46.49 35.99
C TYR A 81 13.25 46.99 35.59
N HIS A 82 13.03 47.20 34.29
CA HIS A 82 11.79 47.79 33.74
C HIS A 82 10.70 46.75 33.39
N GLY A 83 10.96 45.45 33.54
CA GLY A 83 9.98 44.41 33.21
C GLY A 83 9.44 44.53 31.78
N GLY A 84 8.11 44.47 31.64
CA GLY A 84 7.39 44.62 30.36
C GLY A 84 7.20 46.07 29.89
N ASN A 85 7.54 47.07 30.70
CA ASN A 85 7.33 48.50 30.42
C ASN A 85 8.49 49.07 29.60
N ARG A 86 8.76 48.45 28.45
CA ARG A 86 9.83 48.83 27.52
C ARG A 86 9.39 48.63 26.07
N GLY A 87 9.89 49.46 25.17
CA GLY A 87 9.54 49.37 23.76
C GLY A 87 10.42 50.24 22.88
N SER A 88 10.14 50.20 21.59
CA SER A 88 10.76 51.10 20.60
C SER A 88 9.71 51.64 19.64
N MET A 89 9.96 52.82 19.09
CA MET A 89 9.09 53.51 18.15
C MET A 89 9.94 54.23 17.10
N GLY A 90 9.58 54.08 15.83
CA GLY A 90 10.19 54.86 14.75
C GLY A 90 9.58 56.25 14.68
N VAL A 91 10.38 57.29 14.86
CA VAL A 91 9.95 58.69 14.84
C VAL A 91 10.78 59.44 13.80
N ASN A 92 10.13 60.11 12.87
CA ASN A 92 10.75 61.16 12.08
C ASN A 92 10.52 62.51 12.79
N PHE A 93 11.60 63.09 13.32
CA PHE A 93 11.56 64.34 14.10
C PHE A 93 11.39 65.61 13.24
N PHE A 94 11.52 65.53 11.91
CA PHE A 94 11.35 66.66 10.99
C PHE A 94 9.89 66.80 10.51
N SER A 95 9.27 65.68 10.15
CA SER A 95 7.89 65.65 9.65
C SER A 95 6.84 65.35 10.73
N ALA A 96 7.27 65.09 11.97
CA ALA A 96 6.45 64.54 13.06
C ALA A 96 5.76 63.20 12.72
N THR A 97 6.19 62.53 11.65
CA THR A 97 5.63 61.24 11.22
C THR A 97 6.17 60.13 12.12
N THR A 98 5.28 59.39 12.76
CA THR A 98 5.63 58.13 13.42
C THR A 98 5.40 56.99 12.44
N ALA A 99 6.32 56.03 12.36
CA ALA A 99 6.02 54.78 11.65
C ALA A 99 4.82 54.17 12.35
N GLY A 100 3.75 53.88 11.59
CA GLY A 100 2.51 53.30 12.10
C GLY A 100 2.84 52.26 13.14
N THR A 101 2.34 52.47 14.37
CA THR A 101 2.79 51.78 15.58
C THR A 101 3.06 50.30 15.30
N LEU A 102 4.15 49.72 15.80
CA LEU A 102 4.41 48.27 15.73
C LEU A 102 3.18 47.44 16.12
N SER A 103 2.27 48.02 16.93
CA SER A 103 0.96 47.48 17.28
C SER A 103 -0.01 47.30 16.09
N GLU A 104 -0.07 48.22 15.13
CA GLU A 104 -1.04 48.17 14.01
C GLU A 104 -0.61 47.13 12.96
N GLN A 105 0.69 47.07 12.65
CA GLN A 105 1.23 46.02 11.78
C GLN A 105 1.07 44.63 12.42
N SER A 106 1.36 44.51 13.72
CA SER A 106 1.13 43.27 14.46
C SER A 106 -0.36 42.89 14.47
N ARG A 107 -1.27 43.87 14.61
CA ARG A 107 -2.73 43.65 14.56
C ARG A 107 -3.17 43.07 13.22
N LYS A 108 -2.66 43.61 12.10
CA LYS A 108 -2.97 43.11 10.75
C LYS A 108 -2.41 41.70 10.54
N MET A 109 -1.16 41.44 10.95
CA MET A 109 -0.54 40.11 10.83
C MET A 109 -1.26 39.05 11.67
N GLN A 110 -1.66 39.38 12.91
CA GLN A 110 -2.43 38.47 13.76
C GLN A 110 -3.84 38.21 13.22
N LEU A 111 -4.48 39.22 12.59
CA LEU A 111 -5.76 39.03 11.91
C LEU A 111 -5.64 38.07 10.72
N VAL A 112 -4.61 38.25 9.88
CA VAL A 112 -4.32 37.37 8.74
C VAL A 112 -4.04 35.94 9.20
N HIS A 113 -3.27 35.78 10.29
CA HIS A 113 -3.09 34.49 10.94
C HIS A 113 -4.42 33.85 11.34
N GLY A 114 -5.28 34.59 12.05
CA GLY A 114 -6.59 34.11 12.49
C GLY A 114 -7.49 33.66 11.34
N ILE A 115 -7.57 34.45 10.27
CA ILE A 115 -8.34 34.11 9.05
C ILE A 115 -7.77 32.84 8.40
N GLY A 116 -6.44 32.77 8.23
CA GLY A 116 -5.77 31.61 7.64
C GLY A 116 -6.01 30.33 8.47
N MET A 117 -5.91 30.41 9.79
CA MET A 117 -6.17 29.28 10.68
C MET A 117 -7.64 28.84 10.64
N PHE A 118 -8.59 29.78 10.58
CA PHE A 118 -10.00 29.44 10.41
C PHE A 118 -10.25 28.68 9.09
N LEU A 119 -9.72 29.18 7.97
CA LEU A 119 -9.90 28.53 6.67
C LEU A 119 -9.32 27.11 6.64
N MET A 120 -8.14 26.89 7.24
CA MET A 120 -7.52 25.57 7.25
C MET A 120 -8.24 24.59 8.20
N TRP A 121 -8.44 24.99 9.46
CA TRP A 121 -8.96 24.11 10.51
C TRP A 121 -10.48 23.95 10.51
N CYS A 122 -11.23 24.93 10.01
CA CYS A 122 -12.69 24.93 10.04
C CYS A 122 -13.34 24.67 8.67
N VAL A 123 -12.58 24.74 7.57
CA VAL A 123 -13.09 24.50 6.21
C VAL A 123 -12.31 23.39 5.51
N LEU A 124 -11.02 23.61 5.24
CA LEU A 124 -10.24 22.73 4.35
C LEU A 124 -10.00 21.33 4.94
N PHE A 125 -9.56 21.23 6.20
CA PHE A 125 -9.36 19.92 6.83
C PHE A 125 -10.67 19.16 7.07
N PRO A 126 -11.76 19.77 7.59
CA PRO A 126 -13.05 19.11 7.66
C PRO A 126 -13.56 18.63 6.29
N ALA A 127 -13.42 19.42 5.22
CA ALA A 127 -13.77 18.99 3.87
C ALA A 127 -12.95 17.78 3.42
N SER A 128 -11.63 17.78 3.68
CA SER A 128 -10.75 16.64 3.41
C SER A 128 -11.16 15.36 4.17
N ILE A 129 -11.60 15.48 5.43
CA ILE A 129 -12.12 14.37 6.24
C ILE A 129 -13.47 13.88 5.70
N TRP A 130 -14.34 14.80 5.31
CA TRP A 130 -15.64 14.49 4.71
C TRP A 130 -15.49 13.66 3.43
N ILE A 131 -14.55 14.04 2.55
CA ILE A 131 -14.23 13.33 1.31
C ILE A 131 -13.81 11.88 1.60
N VAL A 132 -12.88 11.64 2.52
CA VAL A 132 -12.37 10.27 2.78
C VAL A 132 -13.41 9.39 3.47
N ARG A 133 -14.34 9.98 4.22
CA ARG A 133 -15.42 9.27 4.91
C ARG A 133 -16.57 8.88 3.96
N TYR A 134 -17.08 9.84 3.18
CA TYR A 134 -18.32 9.66 2.43
C TYR A 134 -18.13 9.45 0.93
N MET A 135 -17.00 9.87 0.34
CA MET A 135 -16.74 9.73 -1.11
C MET A 135 -15.92 8.49 -1.48
N ARG A 136 -15.97 7.42 -0.68
CA ARG A 136 -15.21 6.16 -0.91
C ARG A 136 -15.47 5.49 -2.26
N HIS A 137 -16.59 5.80 -2.91
CA HIS A 137 -16.94 5.28 -4.23
C HIS A 137 -16.04 5.84 -5.34
N ARG A 138 -15.49 7.05 -5.16
CA ARG A 138 -14.60 7.72 -6.12
C ARG A 138 -13.16 7.25 -5.91
N GLU A 139 -12.48 6.84 -6.97
CA GLU A 139 -11.12 6.27 -6.87
C GLU A 139 -10.08 7.29 -6.36
N SER A 140 -10.31 8.58 -6.60
CA SER A 140 -9.41 9.65 -6.18
C SER A 140 -9.59 10.12 -4.73
N HIS A 141 -10.49 9.53 -3.94
CA HIS A 141 -10.79 10.03 -2.58
C HIS A 141 -9.56 10.06 -1.67
N MET A 142 -8.74 8.99 -1.68
CA MET A 142 -7.48 8.93 -0.91
C MET A 142 -6.44 9.93 -1.41
N PHE A 143 -6.36 10.12 -2.72
CA PHE A 143 -5.45 11.10 -3.34
C PHE A 143 -5.84 12.54 -2.94
N LEU A 144 -7.13 12.85 -2.99
CA LEU A 144 -7.67 14.16 -2.64
C LEU A 144 -7.47 14.44 -1.15
N HIS A 145 -7.75 13.47 -0.27
CA HIS A 145 -7.50 13.59 1.17
C HIS A 145 -6.02 13.91 1.45
N ARG A 146 -5.10 13.10 0.94
CA ARG A 146 -3.65 13.28 1.14
C ARG A 146 -3.19 14.67 0.69
N ASN A 147 -3.54 15.07 -0.53
CA ASN A 147 -3.03 16.32 -1.08
C ASN A 147 -3.65 17.54 -0.38
N LEU A 148 -4.94 17.51 -0.02
CA LEU A 148 -5.56 18.57 0.78
C LEU A 148 -4.91 18.68 2.16
N GLN A 149 -4.61 17.56 2.83
CA GLN A 149 -3.92 17.58 4.12
C GLN A 149 -2.51 18.17 4.01
N ILE A 150 -1.74 17.83 2.97
CA ILE A 150 -0.39 18.39 2.74
C ILE A 150 -0.45 19.90 2.45
N ILE A 151 -1.35 20.33 1.57
CA ILE A 151 -1.52 21.75 1.24
C ILE A 151 -1.94 22.53 2.49
N GLY A 152 -2.92 22.01 3.24
CA GLY A 152 -3.37 22.65 4.47
C GLY A 152 -2.27 22.70 5.53
N ALA A 153 -1.47 21.65 5.69
CA ALA A 153 -0.34 21.64 6.62
C ALA A 153 0.72 22.69 6.25
N PHE A 154 1.00 22.85 4.96
CA PHE A 154 1.90 23.89 4.48
C PHE A 154 1.34 25.30 4.77
N CYS A 155 0.05 25.53 4.50
CA CYS A 155 -0.60 26.81 4.82
C CYS A 155 -0.59 27.11 6.34
N VAL A 156 -0.86 26.11 7.19
CA VAL A 156 -0.76 26.25 8.65
C VAL A 156 0.67 26.62 9.06
N GLY A 157 1.70 26.05 8.43
CA GLY A 157 3.09 26.46 8.64
C GLY A 157 3.34 27.94 8.33
N ILE A 158 2.84 28.42 7.18
CA ILE A 158 2.98 29.82 6.77
C ILE A 158 2.27 30.76 7.77
N PHE A 159 0.98 30.54 8.02
CA PHE A 159 0.22 31.40 8.93
C PHE A 159 0.74 31.30 10.37
N GLY A 160 1.26 30.15 10.78
CA GLY A 160 1.94 29.97 12.06
C GLY A 160 3.19 30.85 12.16
N ALA A 161 4.05 30.84 11.14
CA ALA A 161 5.23 31.70 11.07
C ALA A 161 4.88 33.21 11.06
N VAL A 162 3.78 33.60 10.41
CA VAL A 162 3.26 34.97 10.46
C VAL A 162 2.89 35.38 11.89
N ALA A 163 2.20 34.51 12.64
CA ALA A 163 1.94 34.78 14.06
C ALA A 163 3.22 34.88 14.86
N MET A 164 4.15 33.95 14.64
CA MET A 164 5.40 33.89 15.39
C MET A 164 6.28 35.14 15.20
N SER A 165 6.26 35.74 14.01
CA SER A 165 7.00 36.99 13.73
C SER A 165 6.33 38.24 14.31
N SER A 166 5.06 38.14 14.73
CA SER A 166 4.28 39.27 15.27
C SER A 166 4.18 39.29 16.81
N VAL A 167 4.73 38.28 17.51
CA VAL A 167 4.60 38.14 18.98
C VAL A 167 5.95 37.80 19.61
N THR A 168 6.32 38.54 20.66
CA THR A 168 7.61 38.39 21.37
C THR A 168 7.59 37.34 22.47
N VAL A 169 6.41 36.90 22.95
CA VAL A 169 6.28 35.92 24.05
C VAL A 169 5.16 34.91 23.74
N GLN A 170 5.50 33.77 23.14
CA GLN A 170 4.54 32.78 22.64
C GLN A 170 4.13 31.72 23.68
N PHE A 171 5.03 31.38 24.61
CA PHE A 171 4.86 30.28 25.56
C PHE A 171 4.20 30.67 26.89
N ARG A 172 3.64 31.89 26.98
CA ARG A 172 2.98 32.37 28.22
C ARG A 172 1.47 32.49 28.09
N VAL A 173 0.92 32.33 26.89
CA VAL A 173 -0.53 32.46 26.65
C VAL A 173 -1.12 31.11 26.23
N PRO A 174 -2.28 30.68 26.76
CA PRO A 174 -2.86 29.37 26.49
C PRO A 174 -3.02 29.05 24.99
N HIS A 175 -3.44 30.01 24.17
CA HIS A 175 -3.56 29.86 22.72
C HIS A 175 -2.20 29.58 22.04
N GLY A 176 -1.14 30.28 22.47
CA GLY A 176 0.20 30.08 21.92
C GLY A 176 0.74 28.69 22.25
N ILE A 177 0.62 28.25 23.51
CA ILE A 177 1.05 26.93 23.95
C ILE A 177 0.29 25.83 23.19
N LEU A 178 -1.04 25.89 23.20
CA LEU A 178 -1.89 24.90 22.54
C LEU A 178 -1.67 24.90 21.02
N GLY A 179 -1.55 26.07 20.40
CA GLY A 179 -1.26 26.24 18.98
C GLY A 179 0.06 25.60 18.55
N THR A 180 1.14 25.81 19.32
CA THR A 180 2.43 25.16 19.04
C THR A 180 2.34 23.64 19.19
N THR A 181 1.64 23.12 20.19
CA THR A 181 1.42 21.67 20.36
C THR A 181 0.60 21.07 19.22
N ILE A 182 -0.44 21.76 18.74
CA ILE A 182 -1.22 21.33 17.58
C ILE A 182 -0.35 21.32 16.31
N TYR A 183 0.49 22.33 16.13
CA TYR A 183 1.39 22.41 14.98
C TYR A 183 2.39 21.24 14.92
N THR A 184 3.03 20.90 16.04
CA THR A 184 3.92 19.74 16.11
C THR A 184 3.16 18.43 15.91
N GLY A 185 1.96 18.32 16.49
CA GLY A 185 1.07 17.19 16.28
C GLY A 185 0.62 17.03 14.82
N LEU A 186 0.39 18.12 14.09
CA LEU A 186 0.02 18.09 12.67
C LEU A 186 1.13 17.46 11.81
N ILE A 187 2.39 17.80 12.06
CA ILE A 187 3.54 17.20 11.37
C ILE A 187 3.58 15.69 11.63
N ALA A 188 3.42 15.27 12.88
CA ALA A 188 3.33 13.85 13.24
C ALA A 188 2.14 13.17 12.55
N GLN A 189 0.98 13.82 12.48
CA GLN A 189 -0.22 13.28 11.86
C GLN A 189 -0.08 13.08 10.35
N VAL A 190 0.60 14.00 9.64
CA VAL A 190 0.94 13.85 8.22
C VAL A 190 1.91 12.68 8.03
N ALA A 191 2.94 12.56 8.88
CA ALA A 191 3.87 11.43 8.83
C ALA A 191 3.16 10.09 9.06
N LEU A 192 2.29 9.99 10.07
CA LEU A 192 1.46 8.81 10.33
C LEU A 192 0.57 8.45 9.13
N GLY A 193 -0.03 9.46 8.48
CA GLY A 193 -0.85 9.25 7.27
C GLY A 193 -0.04 8.72 6.08
N LEU A 194 1.16 9.26 5.84
CA LEU A 194 2.06 8.79 4.79
C LEU A 194 2.58 7.37 5.06
N LEU A 195 2.95 7.07 6.31
CA LEU A 195 3.34 5.73 6.73
C LEU A 195 2.19 4.72 6.57
N ALA A 196 0.95 5.12 6.83
CA ALA A 196 -0.22 4.25 6.64
C ALA A 196 -0.46 3.93 5.15
N ILE A 197 -0.28 4.91 4.26
CA ILE A 197 -0.35 4.72 2.81
C ILE A 197 0.80 3.84 2.32
N PHE A 198 2.02 4.06 2.82
CA PHE A 198 3.18 3.21 2.55
C PHE A 198 2.91 1.76 2.97
N GLY A 199 2.38 1.55 4.18
CA GLY A 199 1.98 0.23 4.67
C GLY A 199 0.98 -0.45 3.75
N LEU A 200 -0.02 0.28 3.25
CA LEU A 200 -1.01 -0.25 2.31
C LEU A 200 -0.40 -0.73 0.98
N ALA A 201 0.66 -0.06 0.52
CA ALA A 201 1.31 -0.35 -0.75
C ALA A 201 2.38 -1.45 -0.67
N HIS A 202 3.10 -1.54 0.45
CA HIS A 202 4.32 -2.33 0.54
C HIS A 202 4.27 -3.50 1.53
N VAL A 203 3.39 -3.48 2.53
CA VAL A 203 3.27 -4.57 3.52
C VAL A 203 2.33 -5.64 2.96
N GLU A 204 2.58 -6.90 3.31
CA GLU A 204 1.81 -8.05 2.85
C GLU A 204 0.36 -8.01 3.27
N SER A 205 0.09 -7.49 4.47
CA SER A 205 -1.26 -7.23 4.94
C SER A 205 -1.36 -5.93 5.69
N ALA A 206 -2.35 -5.12 5.31
CA ALA A 206 -2.66 -3.87 5.97
C ALA A 206 -3.89 -3.96 6.89
N SER A 207 -4.52 -5.14 6.99
CA SER A 207 -5.70 -5.39 7.83
C SER A 207 -5.33 -5.86 9.24
N THR A 208 -4.05 -6.07 9.51
CA THR A 208 -3.55 -6.75 10.72
C THR A 208 -2.22 -6.15 11.20
N GLY A 209 -1.83 -6.48 12.44
CA GLY A 209 -0.55 -6.08 13.02
C GLY A 209 -0.31 -4.57 13.12
N ILE A 210 0.94 -4.15 12.91
CA ILE A 210 1.36 -2.76 13.10
C ILE A 210 0.64 -1.79 12.16
N VAL A 211 0.41 -2.18 10.90
CA VAL A 211 -0.25 -1.31 9.91
C VAL A 211 -1.70 -1.03 10.30
N ARG A 212 -2.39 -2.01 10.90
CA ARG A 212 -3.72 -1.79 11.48
C ARG A 212 -3.65 -0.79 12.63
N GLY A 213 -2.70 -0.96 13.55
CA GLY A 213 -2.48 -0.01 14.66
C GLY A 213 -2.26 1.41 14.15
N LEU A 214 -1.37 1.57 13.17
CA LEU A 214 -1.06 2.85 12.53
C LEU A 214 -2.30 3.55 11.96
N LYS A 215 -3.20 2.81 11.30
CA LYS A 215 -4.48 3.37 10.79
C LYS A 215 -5.38 3.87 11.92
N HIS A 216 -5.46 3.14 13.04
CA HIS A 216 -6.26 3.56 14.19
C HIS A 216 -5.64 4.77 14.88
N THR A 217 -4.32 4.76 15.09
CA THR A 217 -3.60 5.90 15.65
C THR A 217 -3.81 7.14 14.80
N HIS A 218 -3.65 7.05 13.47
CA HIS A 218 -3.93 8.15 12.56
C HIS A 218 -5.37 8.68 12.69
N PHE A 219 -6.36 7.79 12.80
CA PHE A 219 -7.76 8.20 12.96
C PHE A 219 -8.01 8.93 14.29
N TYR A 220 -7.64 8.32 15.42
CA TYR A 220 -7.91 8.89 16.75
C TYR A 220 -7.07 10.13 17.02
N PHE A 221 -5.79 10.10 16.68
CA PHE A 221 -4.91 11.26 16.85
C PHE A 221 -5.36 12.45 15.99
N GLY A 222 -5.79 12.20 14.75
CA GLY A 222 -6.37 13.23 13.90
C GLY A 222 -7.65 13.84 14.47
N ALA A 223 -8.54 13.02 15.05
CA ALA A 223 -9.77 13.51 15.69
C ALA A 223 -9.50 14.38 16.92
N ILE A 224 -8.52 13.98 17.76
CA ILE A 224 -8.08 14.75 18.92
C ILE A 224 -7.48 16.09 18.46
N LEU A 225 -6.59 16.07 17.48
CA LEU A 225 -5.98 17.29 16.93
C LEU A 225 -7.02 18.26 16.38
N MET A 226 -8.02 17.76 15.66
CA MET A 226 -9.11 18.59 15.13
C MET A 226 -9.90 19.27 16.26
N SER A 227 -10.23 18.51 17.30
CA SER A 227 -10.97 19.02 18.45
C SER A 227 -10.16 20.10 19.20
N CYS A 228 -8.87 19.86 19.43
CA CYS A 228 -7.97 20.83 20.03
C CYS A 228 -7.83 22.10 19.16
N ALA A 229 -7.78 21.97 17.84
CA ALA A 229 -7.68 23.10 16.93
C ALA A 229 -8.90 24.02 16.96
N TRP A 230 -10.11 23.46 17.10
CA TRP A 230 -11.33 24.24 17.25
C TRP A 230 -11.34 25.03 18.57
N VAL A 231 -10.95 24.39 19.68
CA VAL A 231 -10.76 25.09 20.96
C VAL A 231 -9.70 26.19 20.82
N ASN A 232 -8.60 25.90 20.14
CA ASN A 232 -7.51 26.86 19.95
C ASN A 232 -7.93 28.08 19.11
N ALA A 233 -8.78 27.89 18.11
CA ALA A 233 -9.33 28.99 17.31
C ALA A 233 -10.18 29.94 18.18
N TYR A 234 -11.01 29.39 19.07
CA TYR A 234 -11.78 30.18 20.04
C TYR A 234 -10.87 30.97 21.00
N LEU A 235 -9.83 30.33 21.54
CA LEU A 235 -8.85 31.00 22.39
C LEU A 235 -8.13 32.14 21.64
N GLY A 236 -7.79 31.93 20.37
CA GLY A 236 -7.15 32.94 19.52
C GLY A 236 -8.03 34.18 19.30
N MET A 237 -9.32 34.00 19.03
CA MET A 237 -10.26 35.13 18.90
C MET A 237 -10.42 35.91 20.20
N THR A 238 -10.48 35.20 21.33
CA THR A 238 -10.60 35.82 22.66
C THR A 238 -9.34 36.63 22.98
N GLN A 239 -8.15 36.05 22.75
CA GLN A 239 -6.88 36.75 22.93
C GLN A 239 -6.75 37.97 22.01
N TYR A 240 -7.18 37.87 20.75
CA TYR A 240 -7.17 39.01 19.83
C TYR A 240 -8.06 40.16 20.33
N GLY A 241 -9.25 39.85 20.84
CA GLY A 241 -10.15 40.84 21.43
C GLY A 241 -9.54 41.55 22.64
N ILE A 242 -8.87 40.80 23.52
CA ILE A 242 -8.18 41.35 24.71
C ILE A 242 -7.00 42.23 24.29
N ASN A 243 -6.13 41.76 23.38
CA ASN A 243 -4.90 42.45 22.98
C ASN A 243 -5.17 43.82 22.33
N TYR A 244 -6.28 43.97 21.61
CA TYR A 244 -6.59 45.17 20.83
C TYR A 244 -7.84 45.91 21.32
N ASN A 245 -8.41 45.50 22.45
CA ASN A 245 -9.66 46.03 22.99
C ASN A 245 -10.80 46.07 21.94
N VAL A 246 -10.92 45.00 21.14
CA VAL A 246 -11.94 44.86 20.10
C VAL A 246 -13.04 43.93 20.58
N ASN A 247 -14.30 44.33 20.40
CA ASN A 247 -15.45 43.48 20.72
C ASN A 247 -15.56 42.33 19.70
N THR A 248 -15.14 41.12 20.10
CA THR A 248 -15.16 39.91 19.26
C THR A 248 -16.42 39.07 19.40
N LYS A 249 -17.46 39.54 20.12
CA LYS A 249 -18.69 38.77 20.36
C LYS A 249 -19.36 38.33 19.06
N VAL A 250 -19.51 39.24 18.10
CA VAL A 250 -20.15 38.94 16.81
C VAL A 250 -19.40 37.83 16.06
N VAL A 251 -18.08 37.94 15.95
CA VAL A 251 -17.24 36.94 15.28
C VAL A 251 -17.30 35.60 16.01
N THR A 252 -17.35 35.61 17.34
CA THR A 252 -17.49 34.41 18.16
C THR A 252 -18.84 33.71 17.92
N TYR A 253 -19.94 34.45 17.82
CA TYR A 253 -21.25 33.87 17.49
C TYR A 253 -21.27 33.30 16.06
N LEU A 254 -20.67 34.00 15.08
CA LEU A 254 -20.53 33.48 13.72
C LEU A 254 -19.71 32.18 13.68
N TYR A 255 -18.63 32.11 14.46
CA TYR A 255 -17.82 30.91 14.60
C TYR A 255 -18.61 29.73 15.19
N LEU A 256 -19.39 29.95 16.26
CA LEU A 256 -20.24 28.92 16.84
C LEU A 256 -21.35 28.48 15.88
N ALA A 257 -21.98 29.43 15.17
CA ALA A 257 -22.97 29.12 14.13
C ALA A 257 -22.36 28.26 13.00
N TRP A 258 -21.14 28.57 12.56
CA TRP A 258 -20.41 27.75 11.59
C TRP A 258 -20.18 26.32 12.10
N PHE A 259 -19.85 26.16 13.38
CA PHE A 259 -19.66 24.83 13.97
C PHE A 259 -20.95 24.00 13.96
N VAL A 260 -22.09 24.64 14.26
CA VAL A 260 -23.42 23.99 14.17
C VAL A 260 -23.71 23.57 12.72
N ILE A 261 -23.44 24.45 11.74
CA ILE A 261 -23.60 24.11 10.32
C ILE A 261 -22.72 22.91 9.93
N LEU A 262 -21.45 22.92 10.35
CA LEU A 262 -20.52 21.82 10.09
C LEU A 262 -21.03 20.50 10.69
N ALA A 263 -21.50 20.52 11.94
CA ALA A 263 -22.10 19.35 12.59
C ALA A 263 -23.34 18.83 11.83
N MET A 264 -24.21 19.73 11.36
CA MET A 264 -25.38 19.39 10.55
C MET A 264 -25.00 18.76 9.21
N ILE A 265 -23.96 19.28 8.53
CA ILE A 265 -23.45 18.69 7.28
C ILE A 265 -22.97 17.25 7.53
N PHE A 266 -22.19 17.01 8.59
CA PHE A 266 -21.72 15.67 8.93
C PHE A 266 -22.86 14.73 9.33
N LEU A 267 -23.84 15.21 10.10
CA LEU A 267 -25.00 14.43 10.50
C LEU A 267 -25.88 14.06 9.30
N ALA A 268 -26.23 15.02 8.46
CA ALA A 268 -27.00 14.78 7.24
C ALA A 268 -26.27 13.80 6.31
N SER A 269 -24.95 13.95 6.16
CA SER A 269 -24.12 13.04 5.37
C SER A 269 -24.07 11.63 5.96
N GLU A 270 -23.98 11.50 7.29
CA GLU A 270 -23.98 10.20 7.97
C GLU A 270 -25.35 9.51 7.84
N VAL A 271 -26.45 10.26 7.99
CA VAL A 271 -27.82 9.76 7.79
C VAL A 271 -28.00 9.30 6.33
N TYR A 272 -27.63 10.12 5.35
CA TYR A 272 -27.70 9.76 3.94
C TYR A 272 -26.83 8.53 3.62
N TYR A 273 -25.59 8.51 4.12
CA TYR A 273 -24.67 7.39 3.96
C TYR A 273 -25.21 6.11 4.57
N LYS A 274 -25.78 6.18 5.78
CA LYS A 274 -26.44 5.05 6.45
C LYS A 274 -27.67 4.60 5.70
N ILE A 275 -28.58 5.48 5.27
CA ILE A 275 -29.78 5.09 4.51
C ILE A 275 -29.38 4.37 3.21
N LYS A 276 -28.44 4.94 2.45
CA LYS A 276 -27.91 4.31 1.25
C LYS A 276 -27.26 2.95 1.54
N ASN A 277 -26.56 2.82 2.67
CA ASN A 277 -25.97 1.55 3.11
C ASN A 277 -26.95 0.59 3.81
N LEU A 278 -28.08 1.06 4.36
CA LEU A 278 -29.11 0.24 4.99
C LEU A 278 -29.89 -0.55 3.94
N GLN A 279 -30.04 0.02 2.73
CA GLN A 279 -30.46 -0.74 1.54
C GLN A 279 -29.50 -1.93 1.23
N PHE A 280 -28.30 -1.96 1.83
CA PHE A 280 -27.33 -3.06 1.76
C PHE A 280 -27.27 -3.97 3.02
N LEU A 281 -27.96 -3.65 4.13
CA LEU A 281 -27.82 -4.34 5.42
C LEU A 281 -28.80 -5.50 5.67
N TRP A 282 -29.90 -5.62 4.93
CA TRP A 282 -30.83 -6.76 5.11
C TRP A 282 -30.21 -8.06 4.61
N PRO A 283 -30.00 -9.09 5.44
CA PRO A 283 -29.55 -10.39 4.95
C PRO A 283 -30.62 -10.93 4.00
N THR A 284 -30.28 -11.18 2.74
CA THR A 284 -31.14 -12.06 1.96
C THR A 284 -31.04 -13.43 2.62
N ARG A 285 -32.17 -13.96 3.09
CA ARG A 285 -32.37 -15.37 3.49
C ARG A 285 -31.55 -16.30 2.59
N MET A 286 -31.02 -17.38 3.16
CA MET A 286 -30.31 -18.45 2.45
C MET A 286 -30.84 -18.61 1.04
N MET A 287 -30.06 -18.16 0.06
CA MET A 287 -30.44 -18.24 -1.34
C MET A 287 -30.01 -19.61 -1.85
N ASN A 288 -30.97 -20.35 -2.41
CA ASN A 288 -30.79 -21.72 -2.89
C ASN A 288 -29.75 -21.88 -4.01
N ASN A 289 -29.23 -20.79 -4.60
CA ASN A 289 -28.18 -20.83 -5.63
C ASN A 289 -26.95 -20.02 -5.21
N ALA A 290 -25.87 -20.72 -4.87
CA ALA A 290 -24.59 -20.13 -4.47
C ALA A 290 -23.90 -19.33 -5.58
N ASN A 291 -24.31 -19.48 -6.85
CA ASN A 291 -23.62 -18.93 -8.03
C ASN A 291 -24.30 -17.68 -8.63
N LEU A 292 -25.24 -17.04 -7.94
CA LEU A 292 -26.00 -15.88 -8.45
C LEU A 292 -25.98 -14.66 -7.51
N ARG A 293 -25.04 -14.59 -6.56
CA ARG A 293 -25.01 -13.50 -5.55
C ARG A 293 -24.51 -12.20 -6.16
N ILE A 294 -23.53 -12.25 -7.06
CA ILE A 294 -22.97 -11.08 -7.76
C ILE A 294 -23.82 -10.72 -8.97
N HIS A 295 -24.27 -11.70 -9.76
CA HIS A 295 -25.08 -11.48 -10.96
C HIS A 295 -26.30 -10.58 -10.68
N ARG A 296 -27.02 -10.78 -9.57
CA ARG A 296 -28.18 -9.95 -9.17
C ARG A 296 -27.88 -8.47 -8.91
N ARG A 297 -26.60 -8.09 -8.84
CA ARG A 297 -26.16 -6.68 -8.67
C ARG A 297 -25.78 -6.02 -10.00
N ILE A 298 -25.76 -6.78 -11.08
CA ILE A 298 -25.45 -6.32 -12.42
C ILE A 298 -26.79 -6.09 -13.15
N PRO A 299 -27.00 -4.95 -13.82
CA PRO A 299 -28.20 -4.74 -14.64
C PRO A 299 -28.25 -5.77 -15.78
N GLU A 300 -29.42 -6.37 -16.04
CA GLU A 300 -29.57 -7.44 -17.03
C GLU A 300 -29.04 -7.05 -18.42
N LYS A 301 -29.34 -5.81 -18.85
CA LYS A 301 -28.83 -5.23 -20.11
C LYS A 301 -27.31 -5.25 -20.21
N VAL A 302 -26.61 -5.06 -19.10
CA VAL A 302 -25.14 -5.10 -19.06
C VAL A 302 -24.68 -6.55 -19.13
N TYR A 303 -25.33 -7.45 -18.40
CA TYR A 303 -24.99 -8.87 -18.35
C TYR A 303 -25.10 -9.56 -19.72
N GLU A 304 -26.18 -9.30 -20.47
CA GLU A 304 -26.40 -9.85 -21.82
C GLU A 304 -25.33 -9.42 -22.83
N LEU A 305 -24.74 -8.23 -22.64
CA LEU A 305 -23.70 -7.67 -23.51
C LEU A 305 -22.27 -8.12 -23.14
N LEU A 306 -22.10 -8.92 -22.08
CA LEU A 306 -20.77 -9.34 -21.63
C LEU A 306 -20.14 -10.35 -22.61
N PRO A 307 -18.90 -10.12 -23.06
CA PRO A 307 -18.17 -11.10 -23.85
C PRO A 307 -17.93 -12.38 -23.04
N ALA A 308 -17.96 -13.52 -23.71
CA ALA A 308 -17.61 -14.81 -23.12
C ALA A 308 -16.13 -15.13 -23.40
N TYR A 309 -15.37 -15.51 -22.37
CA TYR A 309 -13.98 -15.92 -22.45
C TYR A 309 -13.81 -17.39 -22.09
N THR A 310 -12.89 -18.07 -22.77
CA THR A 310 -12.34 -19.35 -22.30
C THR A 310 -11.30 -19.12 -21.20
N TRP A 311 -10.96 -20.17 -20.43
CA TRP A 311 -9.88 -20.08 -19.44
C TRP A 311 -8.52 -19.79 -20.08
N SER A 312 -8.27 -20.30 -21.29
CA SER A 312 -7.06 -19.98 -22.08
C SER A 312 -6.97 -18.49 -22.43
N GLU A 313 -8.04 -17.89 -22.98
CA GLU A 313 -8.08 -16.45 -23.30
C GLU A 313 -7.96 -15.57 -22.05
N PHE A 314 -8.59 -15.99 -20.94
CA PHE A 314 -8.44 -15.32 -19.65
C PHE A 314 -6.98 -15.33 -19.17
N ASN A 315 -6.32 -16.49 -19.24
CA ASN A 315 -4.91 -16.65 -18.87
C ASN A 315 -4.00 -15.79 -19.76
N GLU A 316 -4.23 -15.77 -21.08
CA GLU A 316 -3.46 -14.92 -22.01
C GLU A 316 -3.56 -13.43 -21.64
N LYS A 317 -4.77 -12.95 -21.34
CA LYS A 317 -4.99 -11.56 -20.90
C LYS A 317 -4.25 -11.25 -19.60
N VAL A 318 -4.29 -12.14 -18.61
CA VAL A 318 -3.55 -11.98 -17.35
C VAL A 318 -2.04 -11.94 -17.59
N LEU A 319 -1.52 -12.79 -18.48
CA LEU A 319 -0.11 -12.82 -18.86
C LEU A 319 0.32 -11.57 -19.61
N SER A 320 -0.58 -10.97 -20.40
CA SER A 320 -0.36 -9.66 -21.05
C SER A 320 -0.31 -8.49 -20.05
N GLY A 321 -0.64 -8.73 -18.78
CA GLY A 321 -0.60 -7.75 -17.69
C GLY A 321 -1.96 -7.25 -17.22
N ALA A 322 -3.07 -7.82 -17.70
CA ALA A 322 -4.40 -7.47 -17.21
C ALA A 322 -4.60 -7.95 -15.76
N CYS A 323 -5.21 -7.11 -14.93
CA CYS A 323 -5.47 -7.42 -13.52
C CYS A 323 -6.85 -8.05 -13.33
N LEU A 324 -7.03 -9.25 -13.88
CA LEU A 324 -8.34 -9.93 -13.92
C LEU A 324 -8.49 -10.96 -12.80
N VAL A 325 -9.71 -11.10 -12.28
CA VAL A 325 -10.11 -12.15 -11.32
C VAL A 325 -11.46 -12.75 -11.72
N VAL A 326 -11.70 -14.00 -11.34
CA VAL A 326 -13.00 -14.67 -11.58
C VAL A 326 -13.79 -14.79 -10.28
N ALA A 327 -15.08 -14.50 -10.29
CA ALA A 327 -15.99 -14.81 -9.19
C ALA A 327 -17.38 -15.18 -9.72
N GLU A 328 -17.93 -16.33 -9.29
CA GLU A 328 -19.21 -16.87 -9.78
C GLU A 328 -19.28 -16.93 -11.32
N GLY A 329 -18.18 -17.30 -11.98
CA GLY A 329 -18.09 -17.38 -13.44
C GLY A 329 -18.02 -16.04 -14.17
N LEU A 330 -18.01 -14.92 -13.45
CA LEU A 330 -17.83 -13.58 -14.00
C LEU A 330 -16.37 -13.13 -13.88
N VAL A 331 -15.91 -12.38 -14.87
CA VAL A 331 -14.56 -11.82 -14.93
C VAL A 331 -14.60 -10.34 -14.54
N PHE A 332 -13.74 -9.94 -13.62
CA PHE A 332 -13.65 -8.57 -13.09
C PHE A 332 -12.26 -7.99 -13.30
N ASP A 333 -12.18 -6.73 -13.73
CA ASP A 333 -10.93 -5.97 -13.77
C ASP A 333 -10.74 -5.18 -12.47
N ILE A 334 -9.78 -5.61 -11.65
CA ILE A 334 -9.51 -4.99 -10.34
C ILE A 334 -8.36 -3.97 -10.40
N HIS A 335 -7.84 -3.62 -11.58
CA HIS A 335 -6.65 -2.77 -11.73
C HIS A 335 -6.74 -1.45 -10.94
N SER A 336 -7.86 -0.72 -11.10
CA SER A 336 -8.06 0.56 -10.43
C SER A 336 -8.26 0.41 -8.92
N TRP A 337 -8.82 -0.73 -8.50
CA TRP A 337 -9.12 -1.01 -7.10
C TRP A 337 -7.90 -1.41 -6.28
N ILE A 338 -6.89 -2.05 -6.90
CA ILE A 338 -5.66 -2.50 -6.22
C ILE A 338 -5.07 -1.39 -5.34
N LYS A 339 -4.93 -0.16 -5.88
CA LYS A 339 -4.26 0.96 -5.19
C LYS A 339 -5.00 1.47 -3.95
N ILE A 340 -6.32 1.29 -3.91
CA ILE A 340 -7.21 1.84 -2.88
C ILE A 340 -7.84 0.76 -2.00
N HIS A 341 -7.46 -0.51 -2.19
CA HIS A 341 -8.02 -1.63 -1.46
C HIS A 341 -7.67 -1.58 0.03
N PRO A 342 -8.65 -1.65 0.96
CA PRO A 342 -8.41 -1.47 2.38
C PRO A 342 -7.52 -2.55 3.02
N GLY A 343 -7.51 -3.76 2.45
CA GLY A 343 -6.67 -4.88 2.89
C GLY A 343 -5.20 -4.77 2.46
N GLY A 344 -4.86 -3.86 1.54
CA GLY A 344 -3.52 -3.72 0.98
C GLY A 344 -3.41 -4.19 -0.47
N GLN A 345 -2.40 -3.68 -1.18
CA GLN A 345 -2.20 -3.94 -2.61
C GLN A 345 -1.70 -5.36 -2.88
N LYS A 346 -0.80 -5.88 -2.04
CA LYS A 346 -0.15 -7.17 -2.26
C LYS A 346 -1.11 -8.35 -2.22
N ILE A 347 -2.11 -8.31 -1.33
CA ILE A 347 -3.16 -9.34 -1.24
C ILE A 347 -3.91 -9.44 -2.58
N LEU A 348 -4.34 -8.32 -3.14
CA LEU A 348 -5.05 -8.34 -4.42
C LEU A 348 -4.17 -8.78 -5.58
N ARG A 349 -2.88 -8.44 -5.57
CA ARG A 349 -1.95 -8.89 -6.62
C ARG A 349 -1.76 -10.41 -6.64
N ARG A 350 -1.96 -11.11 -5.53
CA ARG A 350 -1.86 -12.58 -5.46
C ARG A 350 -3.05 -13.30 -6.07
N VAL A 351 -4.21 -12.66 -6.09
CA VAL A 351 -5.43 -13.30 -6.56
C VAL A 351 -5.67 -13.08 -8.05
N ILE A 352 -4.85 -12.23 -8.70
CA ILE A 352 -4.89 -12.01 -10.14
C ILE A 352 -4.73 -13.35 -10.85
N GLY A 353 -5.62 -13.59 -11.82
CA GLY A 353 -5.64 -14.82 -12.61
C GLY A 353 -6.25 -16.04 -11.91
N THR A 354 -6.91 -15.88 -10.76
CA THR A 354 -7.52 -16.99 -10.01
C THR A 354 -9.03 -16.78 -9.81
N ASP A 355 -9.75 -17.86 -9.53
CA ASP A 355 -11.13 -17.81 -9.05
C ASP A 355 -11.13 -17.49 -7.54
N ILE A 356 -11.76 -16.37 -7.18
CA ILE A 356 -11.85 -15.86 -5.81
C ILE A 356 -13.21 -16.14 -5.15
N THR A 357 -14.11 -16.91 -5.78
CA THR A 357 -15.48 -17.15 -5.30
C THR A 357 -15.51 -17.63 -3.86
N ASN A 358 -14.69 -18.64 -3.54
CA ASN A 358 -14.62 -19.24 -2.20
C ASN A 358 -14.01 -18.30 -1.15
N ASP A 359 -13.05 -17.46 -1.53
CA ASP A 359 -12.46 -16.49 -0.61
C ASP A 359 -13.37 -15.27 -0.39
N PHE A 360 -14.08 -14.86 -1.45
CA PHE A 360 -14.96 -13.71 -1.41
C PHE A 360 -16.20 -14.00 -0.55
N PHE A 361 -16.74 -15.20 -0.66
CA PHE A 361 -17.92 -15.67 0.08
C PHE A 361 -17.62 -16.65 1.21
N PHE A 362 -16.43 -16.51 1.80
CA PHE A 362 -15.95 -17.36 2.89
C PHE A 362 -17.00 -17.58 3.99
N ASP A 363 -17.25 -18.86 4.32
CA ASP A 363 -18.06 -19.29 5.47
C ASP A 363 -17.13 -19.55 6.68
N PRO A 364 -17.27 -18.80 7.79
CA PRO A 364 -16.44 -18.97 8.98
C PRO A 364 -16.53 -20.36 9.63
N ASN A 365 -17.56 -21.14 9.33
CA ASN A 365 -17.68 -22.52 9.81
C ASN A 365 -16.77 -23.50 9.05
N VAL A 366 -16.27 -23.10 7.87
CA VAL A 366 -15.32 -23.88 7.07
C VAL A 366 -13.91 -23.52 7.52
N GLN A 367 -13.43 -24.21 8.56
CA GLN A 367 -12.10 -23.97 9.11
C GLN A 367 -11.01 -24.50 8.15
N THR A 368 -10.21 -23.60 7.59
CA THR A 368 -9.00 -23.98 6.85
C THR A 368 -7.93 -24.43 7.85
N VAL A 369 -7.73 -25.73 8.02
CA VAL A 369 -6.70 -26.28 8.92
C VAL A 369 -5.36 -26.32 8.16
N ILE A 370 -4.46 -25.39 8.47
CA ILE A 370 -3.06 -25.46 8.02
C ILE A 370 -2.38 -26.58 8.82
N SER A 371 -1.84 -27.60 8.13
CA SER A 371 -1.30 -28.79 8.78
C SER A 371 -0.02 -28.48 9.57
N ARG A 372 0.05 -28.96 10.82
CA ARG A 372 1.15 -28.74 11.79
C ARG A 372 2.27 -29.79 11.72
N ASN A 373 2.18 -30.77 10.83
CA ASN A 373 3.02 -31.97 10.91
C ASN A 373 4.53 -31.69 10.75
N PHE A 374 4.91 -30.59 10.09
CA PHE A 374 6.30 -30.28 9.77
C PHE A 374 7.11 -29.68 10.93
N ASP A 375 6.48 -28.98 11.87
CA ASP A 375 7.20 -28.40 13.02
C ASP A 375 7.70 -29.52 13.95
N LYS A 376 6.91 -30.59 14.14
CA LYS A 376 7.29 -31.74 14.98
C LYS A 376 8.37 -32.61 14.37
N GLU A 377 8.35 -32.81 13.06
CA GLU A 377 9.31 -33.67 12.35
C GLU A 377 10.70 -33.02 12.27
N HIS A 378 10.76 -31.70 12.14
CA HIS A 378 12.02 -30.94 12.20
C HIS A 378 12.61 -30.92 13.61
N ASP A 379 11.79 -30.80 14.66
CA ASP A 379 12.25 -30.89 16.05
C ASP A 379 12.77 -32.30 16.40
N LEU A 380 12.14 -33.36 15.85
CA LEU A 380 12.60 -34.75 16.01
C LEU A 380 13.85 -35.08 15.20
N LEU A 381 14.01 -34.51 14.00
CA LEU A 381 15.24 -34.65 13.22
C LEU A 381 16.42 -33.86 13.84
N GLN A 382 16.14 -32.72 14.48
CA GLN A 382 17.14 -32.00 15.28
C GLN A 382 17.51 -32.75 16.56
N SER A 383 16.57 -33.38 17.28
CA SER A 383 16.93 -34.20 18.45
C SER A 383 17.80 -35.41 18.04
N ASN A 384 17.44 -36.08 16.95
CA ASN A 384 18.18 -37.26 16.47
C ASN A 384 19.57 -36.91 15.88
N THR A 385 19.77 -35.68 15.40
CA THR A 385 21.09 -35.22 14.92
C THR A 385 21.98 -34.69 16.04
N VAL A 386 21.40 -34.24 17.16
CA VAL A 386 22.14 -33.89 18.37
C VAL A 386 22.67 -35.16 19.06
N ASP A 387 21.87 -36.23 19.12
CA ASP A 387 22.30 -37.51 19.72
C ASP A 387 23.39 -38.23 18.88
N ALA A 388 23.43 -38.02 17.56
CA ALA A 388 24.48 -38.57 16.69
C ALA A 388 25.78 -37.72 16.67
N ALA A 389 25.73 -36.46 17.13
CA ALA A 389 26.86 -35.54 17.10
C ALA A 389 27.71 -35.53 18.39
N GLU A 390 27.27 -36.20 19.47
CA GLU A 390 28.01 -36.27 20.74
C GLU A 390 29.36 -37.02 20.66
N HIS A 391 29.69 -37.68 19.54
CA HIS A 391 30.98 -38.36 19.36
C HIS A 391 32.04 -37.61 18.54
N SER A 392 31.84 -36.32 18.21
CA SER A 392 32.89 -35.51 17.57
C SER A 392 32.95 -34.09 18.12
N ASN A 393 33.72 -33.93 19.20
CA ASN A 393 34.08 -32.63 19.76
C ASN A 393 34.93 -31.82 18.77
N VAL A 394 34.30 -30.95 17.97
CA VAL A 394 34.96 -29.79 17.38
C VAL A 394 34.05 -28.57 17.53
N ASN A 395 34.56 -27.56 18.23
CA ASN A 395 33.99 -26.22 18.40
C ASN A 395 33.41 -25.64 17.09
N LEU A 396 32.11 -25.79 16.88
CA LEU A 396 31.36 -25.01 15.89
C LEU A 396 30.63 -23.89 16.62
N LYS A 397 31.30 -22.74 16.71
CA LYS A 397 30.66 -21.45 16.94
C LYS A 397 29.43 -21.37 16.04
N LEU A 398 28.26 -21.16 16.64
CA LEU A 398 27.00 -20.88 15.98
C LEU A 398 27.16 -19.61 15.12
N GLN A 399 27.68 -19.74 13.90
CA GLN A 399 27.68 -18.68 12.91
C GLN A 399 26.24 -18.52 12.45
N LYS A 400 25.56 -17.56 13.08
CA LYS A 400 24.30 -16.98 12.63
C LYS A 400 24.52 -16.50 11.19
N HIS A 401 24.07 -17.30 10.23
CA HIS A 401 24.21 -17.03 8.81
C HIS A 401 23.45 -15.74 8.46
N ASN A 402 24.18 -14.63 8.45
CA ASN A 402 23.74 -13.39 7.83
C ASN A 402 23.63 -13.63 6.32
N SER A 403 22.47 -14.13 5.88
CA SER A 403 22.10 -14.03 4.47
C SER A 403 21.95 -12.54 4.17
N GLY A 404 22.92 -12.01 3.43
CA GLY A 404 23.00 -10.61 3.01
C GLY A 404 21.89 -10.24 2.03
N VAL A 405 20.64 -10.25 2.49
CA VAL A 405 19.52 -9.65 1.77
C VAL A 405 19.27 -8.29 2.40
N PRO A 406 19.33 -7.17 1.63
CA PRO A 406 18.90 -5.88 2.17
C PRO A 406 17.45 -6.01 2.63
N SER A 407 17.25 -5.95 3.94
CA SER A 407 15.92 -6.05 4.54
C SER A 407 15.20 -4.75 4.26
N SER A 408 14.30 -4.76 3.28
CA SER A 408 13.35 -3.66 3.12
C SER A 408 12.56 -3.52 4.42
N VAL A 409 12.29 -2.28 4.84
CA VAL A 409 11.46 -1.98 6.02
C VAL A 409 10.13 -2.76 5.98
N ALA A 410 9.54 -2.90 4.80
CA ALA A 410 8.33 -3.69 4.61
C ALA A 410 8.54 -5.17 5.00
N ARG A 411 9.65 -5.79 4.61
CA ARG A 411 9.98 -7.19 4.94
C ARG A 411 10.16 -7.38 6.44
N SER A 412 10.77 -6.41 7.14
CA SER A 412 10.90 -6.46 8.60
C SER A 412 9.55 -6.35 9.30
N ILE A 413 8.66 -5.48 8.80
CA ILE A 413 7.27 -5.37 9.29
C ILE A 413 6.50 -6.67 9.00
N ASP A 414 6.66 -7.26 7.82
CA ASP A 414 6.02 -8.51 7.43
C ASP A 414 6.49 -9.69 8.31
N LEU A 415 7.78 -9.73 8.66
CA LEU A 415 8.33 -10.72 9.59
C LEU A 415 7.77 -10.55 11.00
N LEU A 416 7.63 -9.31 11.46
CA LEU A 416 7.02 -9.04 12.77
C LEU A 416 5.52 -9.39 12.78
N ASN A 417 4.83 -9.10 11.69
CA ASN A 417 3.41 -9.44 11.54
C ASN A 417 3.20 -10.96 11.33
N SER A 418 4.15 -11.70 10.74
CA SER A 418 4.00 -13.14 10.49
C SER A 418 3.86 -13.95 11.78
N VAL A 419 4.45 -13.48 12.89
CA VAL A 419 4.22 -14.03 14.24
C VAL A 419 2.74 -13.96 14.62
N THR A 420 2.03 -12.91 14.19
CA THR A 420 0.58 -12.75 14.43
C THR A 420 -0.25 -13.69 13.54
N PHE A 421 0.31 -14.22 12.44
CA PHE A 421 -0.40 -15.11 11.48
C PHE A 421 0.11 -16.54 11.47
N LYS A 422 0.87 -16.97 12.49
CA LYS A 422 1.52 -18.30 12.50
C LYS A 422 0.55 -19.44 12.18
N ASN A 423 -0.74 -19.28 12.48
CA ASN A 423 -1.78 -20.30 12.33
C ASN A 423 -3.04 -19.87 11.53
N THR A 424 -3.01 -18.75 10.80
CA THR A 424 -4.22 -18.22 10.14
C THR A 424 -3.93 -17.59 8.79
N ARG A 425 -4.84 -17.79 7.83
CA ARG A 425 -4.77 -17.09 6.53
C ARG A 425 -4.91 -15.59 6.72
N VAL A 426 -4.08 -14.85 6.00
CA VAL A 426 -3.88 -13.40 6.15
C VAL A 426 -5.08 -12.58 5.64
N ALA A 427 -5.92 -13.15 4.76
CA ALA A 427 -6.93 -12.40 3.99
C ALA A 427 -8.38 -12.89 4.13
N MET A 428 -8.71 -13.75 5.10
CA MET A 428 -10.08 -14.24 5.23
C MET A 428 -10.94 -13.29 6.05
N HIS A 429 -11.92 -12.67 5.40
CA HIS A 429 -12.98 -11.92 6.06
C HIS A 429 -14.27 -11.99 5.25
N ARG A 430 -15.41 -11.96 5.94
CA ARG A 430 -16.71 -11.92 5.29
C ARG A 430 -16.86 -10.58 4.58
N HIS A 431 -16.98 -10.60 3.26
CA HIS A 431 -17.17 -9.39 2.48
C HIS A 431 -18.59 -8.85 2.68
N SER A 432 -18.71 -7.52 2.83
CA SER A 432 -20.00 -6.84 2.95
C SER A 432 -20.70 -6.74 1.59
N LYS A 433 -22.02 -6.51 1.57
CA LYS A 433 -22.72 -6.25 0.31
C LYS A 433 -22.19 -5.02 -0.43
N PHE A 434 -21.59 -4.04 0.27
CA PHE A 434 -20.89 -2.92 -0.36
C PHE A 434 -19.69 -3.40 -1.17
N ALA A 435 -18.89 -4.33 -0.62
CA ALA A 435 -17.79 -4.94 -1.35
C ALA A 435 -18.30 -5.75 -2.56
N THR A 436 -19.41 -6.49 -2.41
CA THR A 436 -20.06 -7.21 -3.52
C THR A 436 -20.53 -6.26 -4.62
N ALA A 437 -21.19 -5.15 -4.25
CA ALA A 437 -21.66 -4.16 -5.21
C ALA A 437 -20.49 -3.44 -5.90
N LYS A 438 -19.43 -3.11 -5.16
CA LYS A 438 -18.23 -2.52 -5.74
C LYS A 438 -17.56 -3.49 -6.73
N LEU A 439 -17.47 -4.77 -6.40
CA LEU A 439 -16.97 -5.80 -7.32
C LEU A 439 -17.84 -5.88 -8.58
N ALA A 440 -19.16 -5.89 -8.45
CA ALA A 440 -20.10 -5.92 -9.57
C ALA A 440 -19.90 -4.74 -10.56
N THR A 441 -19.50 -3.55 -10.09
CA THR A 441 -19.21 -2.40 -10.98
C THR A 441 -17.98 -2.58 -11.86
N MET A 442 -17.17 -3.61 -11.63
CA MET A 442 -15.91 -3.88 -12.33
C MET A 442 -16.00 -5.10 -13.28
N VAL A 443 -17.21 -5.60 -13.54
CA VAL A 443 -17.43 -6.74 -14.44
C VAL A 443 -17.06 -6.38 -15.88
N VAL A 444 -16.35 -7.27 -16.56
CA VAL A 444 -15.88 -7.06 -17.94
C VAL A 444 -16.21 -8.22 -18.88
N ALA A 445 -16.39 -9.44 -18.38
CA ALA A 445 -16.68 -10.63 -19.19
C ALA A 445 -17.32 -11.75 -18.34
N ARG A 446 -17.67 -12.87 -18.98
CA ARG A 446 -18.11 -14.14 -18.36
C ARG A 446 -17.26 -15.31 -18.87
N ILE A 447 -17.11 -16.36 -18.09
CA ILE A 447 -16.43 -17.60 -18.51
C ILE A 447 -17.44 -18.49 -19.26
N SER A 448 -17.09 -18.95 -20.47
CA SER A 448 -17.99 -19.72 -21.34
C SER A 448 -18.33 -21.11 -20.82
N ASN A 449 -17.36 -21.79 -20.20
CA ASN A 449 -17.49 -23.15 -19.66
C ASN A 449 -17.28 -23.13 -18.14
N TYR A 450 -18.12 -22.38 -17.41
CA TYR A 450 -18.01 -22.34 -15.96
C TYR A 450 -18.74 -23.54 -15.35
N ASP A 451 -17.97 -24.47 -14.77
CA ASP A 451 -18.48 -25.71 -14.15
C ASP A 451 -19.42 -25.49 -12.94
N GLY A 452 -19.73 -24.24 -12.59
CA GLY A 452 -20.73 -23.87 -11.58
C GLY A 452 -22.19 -24.03 -12.01
N GLU A 453 -22.49 -24.39 -13.27
CA GLU A 453 -23.86 -24.61 -13.75
C GLU A 453 -24.41 -26.02 -13.45
N ASN A 454 -23.57 -26.99 -13.06
CA ASN A 454 -23.99 -28.39 -12.85
C ASN A 454 -24.28 -28.77 -11.38
N VAL A 455 -24.98 -27.90 -10.65
CA VAL A 455 -25.79 -28.38 -9.51
C VAL A 455 -27.21 -28.51 -10.05
N SER A 456 -27.52 -29.72 -10.51
CA SER A 456 -28.78 -30.10 -11.13
C SER A 456 -29.98 -29.49 -10.41
N ARG A 457 -30.86 -28.85 -11.19
CA ARG A 457 -32.26 -28.64 -10.80
C ARG A 457 -32.79 -29.97 -10.25
N PRO A 458 -33.41 -30.05 -9.06
CA PRO A 458 -34.20 -31.23 -8.74
C PRO A 458 -35.33 -31.26 -9.76
N ALA A 459 -35.23 -32.19 -10.71
CA ALA A 459 -36.35 -32.55 -11.55
C ALA A 459 -37.47 -32.99 -10.60
N VAL A 460 -38.55 -32.22 -10.61
CA VAL A 460 -39.80 -32.64 -10.00
C VAL A 460 -40.26 -33.88 -10.77
N ASP A 461 -40.50 -34.94 -10.01
CA ASP A 461 -41.20 -36.19 -10.35
C ASP A 461 -40.62 -37.05 -11.48
N GLY A 462 -39.95 -38.13 -11.08
CA GLY A 462 -39.64 -39.26 -11.96
C GLY A 462 -38.55 -40.17 -11.39
N ILE A 463 -38.94 -41.32 -10.86
CA ILE A 463 -38.04 -42.38 -10.37
C ILE A 463 -37.26 -42.96 -11.55
N LEU A 464 -35.93 -42.74 -11.62
CA LEU A 464 -34.98 -43.50 -12.44
C LEU A 464 -33.61 -43.60 -11.75
N PRO A 465 -32.83 -44.67 -12.03
CA PRO A 465 -31.87 -45.22 -11.08
C PRO A 465 -30.54 -44.45 -11.03
N TYR A 466 -29.95 -44.51 -9.84
CA TYR A 466 -28.60 -44.12 -9.44
C TYR A 466 -27.61 -43.91 -10.61
N SER A 467 -27.49 -42.66 -11.08
CA SER A 467 -26.37 -42.27 -11.93
C SER A 467 -25.12 -42.14 -11.07
N THR A 468 -24.11 -42.92 -11.43
CA THR A 468 -22.76 -42.93 -10.86
C THR A 468 -22.24 -41.48 -10.73
N PRO A 469 -21.65 -41.06 -9.60
CA PRO A 469 -21.15 -39.70 -9.44
C PRO A 469 -20.07 -39.46 -10.51
N SER A 470 -20.35 -38.56 -11.46
CA SER A 470 -19.35 -38.15 -12.43
C SER A 470 -18.17 -37.56 -11.67
N LYS A 471 -16.99 -38.16 -11.84
CA LYS A 471 -15.73 -37.58 -11.36
C LYS A 471 -15.63 -36.20 -12.03
N SER A 472 -15.88 -35.12 -11.29
CA SER A 472 -15.64 -33.76 -11.77
C SER A 472 -14.16 -33.66 -12.12
N ARG A 473 -13.81 -33.78 -13.41
CA ARG A 473 -12.44 -33.58 -13.89
C ARG A 473 -12.11 -32.12 -13.64
N ILE A 474 -11.26 -31.88 -12.65
CA ILE A 474 -10.72 -30.54 -12.36
C ILE A 474 -9.98 -30.08 -13.63
N SER A 475 -10.43 -28.98 -14.24
CA SER A 475 -9.76 -28.43 -15.43
C SER A 475 -8.32 -28.01 -15.07
N PRO A 476 -7.29 -28.53 -15.78
CA PRO A 476 -5.89 -28.23 -15.51
C PRO A 476 -5.50 -26.80 -15.90
N GLU A 477 -6.32 -26.11 -16.71
CA GLU A 477 -6.05 -24.74 -17.18
C GLU A 477 -6.27 -23.67 -16.09
N ILE A 478 -6.99 -24.01 -15.02
CA ILE A 478 -7.39 -23.07 -13.97
C ILE A 478 -6.27 -22.92 -12.94
N PHE A 479 -5.81 -21.68 -12.73
CA PHE A 479 -4.92 -21.37 -11.61
C PHE A 479 -5.67 -21.43 -10.28
N ARG A 480 -5.27 -22.37 -9.43
CA ARG A 480 -5.73 -22.53 -8.05
C ARG A 480 -4.66 -22.05 -7.08
N ARG A 481 -5.09 -21.65 -5.88
CA ARG A 481 -4.18 -21.12 -4.87
C ARG A 481 -3.81 -22.19 -3.85
N TYR A 482 -2.53 -22.28 -3.56
CA TYR A 482 -1.95 -23.20 -2.59
C TYR A 482 -1.10 -22.43 -1.59
N ILE A 483 -1.05 -22.90 -0.34
CA ILE A 483 -0.29 -22.25 0.72
C ILE A 483 1.08 -22.90 0.89
N LEU A 484 2.14 -22.10 0.91
CA LEU A 484 3.51 -22.55 1.17
C LEU A 484 3.66 -22.89 2.66
N THR A 485 3.78 -24.17 2.99
CA THR A 485 3.89 -24.63 4.39
C THR A 485 5.34 -24.77 4.83
N ASN A 486 6.22 -25.28 3.96
CA ASN A 486 7.60 -25.57 4.30
C ASN A 486 8.59 -25.24 3.18
N VAL A 487 9.80 -24.86 3.58
CA VAL A 487 10.95 -24.61 2.71
C VAL A 487 12.17 -25.26 3.36
N GLU A 488 12.80 -26.20 2.65
CA GLU A 488 13.97 -26.96 3.11
C GLU A 488 15.12 -26.79 2.11
N ASP A 489 16.36 -26.66 2.60
CA ASP A 489 17.56 -26.70 1.77
C ASP A 489 17.94 -28.16 1.49
N VAL A 490 18.06 -28.54 0.22
CA VAL A 490 18.35 -29.93 -0.22
C VAL A 490 19.81 -30.10 -0.65
N THR A 491 20.52 -28.99 -0.85
CA THR A 491 21.94 -28.98 -1.19
C THR A 491 22.81 -28.66 0.02
N ARG A 492 24.09 -28.98 -0.07
CA ARG A 492 25.11 -28.57 0.90
C ARG A 492 25.16 -27.03 1.04
N TYR A 493 25.61 -26.58 2.20
CA TYR A 493 25.64 -25.17 2.60
C TYR A 493 26.55 -24.29 1.71
N ASP A 494 27.52 -24.91 1.03
CA ASP A 494 28.54 -24.28 0.18
C ASP A 494 28.17 -24.27 -1.32
N ALA A 495 27.01 -24.82 -1.68
CA ALA A 495 26.58 -24.89 -3.08
C ALA A 495 26.41 -23.48 -3.69
N GLU A 496 27.07 -23.22 -4.82
CA GLU A 496 27.01 -21.92 -5.51
C GLU A 496 25.57 -21.51 -5.88
N ASN A 497 24.75 -22.49 -6.27
CA ASN A 497 23.35 -22.33 -6.60
C ASN A 497 22.54 -23.36 -5.80
N PRO A 498 22.08 -23.04 -4.58
CA PRO A 498 21.43 -24.00 -3.70
C PRO A 498 20.08 -24.45 -4.28
N VAL A 499 19.69 -25.70 -4.02
CA VAL A 499 18.37 -26.23 -4.38
C VAL A 499 17.52 -26.28 -3.12
N LYS A 500 16.34 -25.67 -3.22
CA LYS A 500 15.35 -25.63 -2.14
C LYS A 500 14.12 -26.46 -2.50
N LYS A 501 13.61 -27.18 -1.52
CA LYS A 501 12.37 -27.93 -1.57
C LYS A 501 11.25 -27.08 -0.99
N PHE A 502 10.21 -26.84 -1.79
CA PHE A 502 9.04 -26.08 -1.37
C PHE A 502 7.85 -27.01 -1.29
N THR A 503 7.18 -27.05 -0.14
CA THR A 503 5.99 -27.87 0.08
C THR A 503 4.75 -26.99 0.17
N PHE A 504 3.74 -27.34 -0.62
CA PHE A 504 2.49 -26.59 -0.76
C PHE A 504 1.31 -27.43 -0.30
N GLN A 505 0.32 -26.80 0.33
CA GLN A 505 -0.92 -27.42 0.79
C GLN A 505 -2.14 -26.79 0.10
N VAL A 506 -3.17 -27.61 -0.15
CA VAL A 506 -4.49 -27.14 -0.61
C VAL A 506 -5.13 -26.20 0.43
N ILE A 507 -5.71 -25.09 -0.03
CA ILE A 507 -6.32 -24.07 0.84
C ILE A 507 -7.73 -24.46 1.29
N HIS A 508 -8.55 -24.97 0.37
CA HIS A 508 -9.96 -25.26 0.64
C HIS A 508 -10.13 -26.73 1.06
N PRO A 509 -10.80 -27.01 2.19
CA PRO A 509 -10.87 -28.37 2.73
C PRO A 509 -11.64 -29.37 1.84
N TYR A 510 -12.47 -28.86 0.93
CA TYR A 510 -13.24 -29.67 -0.03
C TYR A 510 -12.53 -29.83 -1.38
N GLU A 511 -11.44 -29.10 -1.63
CA GLU A 511 -10.64 -29.31 -2.82
C GLU A 511 -9.71 -30.51 -2.61
N LYS A 512 -9.71 -31.42 -3.59
CA LYS A 512 -8.77 -32.55 -3.63
C LYS A 512 -7.65 -32.21 -4.59
N LEU A 513 -6.44 -32.56 -4.19
CA LEU A 513 -5.29 -32.48 -5.07
C LEU A 513 -5.50 -33.48 -6.22
N PRO A 514 -5.30 -33.07 -7.48
CA PRO A 514 -5.39 -33.98 -8.61
C PRO A 514 -4.39 -35.13 -8.45
N GLU A 515 -4.70 -36.28 -9.05
CA GLU A 515 -3.79 -37.43 -9.02
C GLU A 515 -2.47 -37.06 -9.70
N ILE A 516 -1.36 -37.21 -8.97
CA ILE A 516 -0.02 -36.90 -9.46
C ILE A 516 0.55 -38.15 -10.09
N LEU A 517 0.85 -38.08 -11.38
CA LEU A 517 1.42 -39.18 -12.14
C LEU A 517 2.84 -38.82 -12.64
N PRO A 518 3.72 -39.82 -12.85
CA PRO A 518 5.00 -39.60 -13.50
C PRO A 518 4.86 -38.87 -14.85
N GLY A 519 5.67 -37.82 -15.05
CA GLY A 519 5.60 -36.97 -16.23
C GLY A 519 4.71 -35.74 -16.07
N ASP A 520 3.97 -35.65 -14.96
CA ASP A 520 3.19 -34.46 -14.67
C ASP A 520 4.10 -33.29 -14.28
N TYR A 521 3.78 -32.13 -14.84
CA TYR A 521 4.32 -30.85 -14.40
C TYR A 521 3.20 -29.89 -14.05
N ILE A 522 3.52 -28.92 -13.20
CA ILE A 522 2.64 -27.81 -12.86
C ILE A 522 3.24 -26.51 -13.33
N GLU A 523 2.41 -25.50 -13.48
CA GLU A 523 2.87 -24.16 -13.78
C GLU A 523 2.53 -23.21 -12.64
N ILE A 524 3.56 -22.54 -12.15
CA ILE A 524 3.46 -21.58 -11.06
C ILE A 524 3.44 -20.18 -11.64
N MET A 525 2.39 -19.44 -11.31
CA MET A 525 2.25 -18.03 -11.65
C MET A 525 2.62 -17.18 -10.45
N SER A 526 3.46 -16.17 -10.70
CA SER A 526 3.76 -15.15 -9.70
C SER A 526 3.93 -13.76 -10.33
N TYR A 527 3.59 -12.74 -9.56
CA TYR A 527 3.86 -11.35 -9.88
C TYR A 527 5.21 -10.90 -9.29
N ALA A 528 6.22 -10.75 -10.15
CA ALA A 528 7.57 -10.33 -9.76
C ALA A 528 8.06 -9.23 -10.72
N ASN A 529 8.83 -8.25 -10.21
CA ASN A 529 9.38 -7.16 -11.02
C ASN A 529 8.36 -6.40 -11.90
N LYS A 530 7.12 -6.25 -11.40
CA LYS A 530 5.98 -5.62 -12.10
C LYS A 530 5.40 -6.39 -13.28
N THR A 531 5.84 -7.62 -13.51
CA THR A 531 5.32 -8.51 -14.56
C THR A 531 4.78 -9.80 -13.97
N THR A 532 3.82 -10.41 -14.65
CA THR A 532 3.35 -11.77 -14.34
C THR A 532 4.29 -12.75 -15.01
N ILE A 533 4.84 -13.70 -14.24
CA ILE A 533 5.77 -14.71 -14.72
C ILE A 533 5.16 -16.07 -14.44
N VAL A 534 5.16 -16.94 -15.45
CA VAL A 534 4.79 -18.35 -15.30
C VAL A 534 6.00 -19.22 -15.57
N ARG A 535 6.22 -20.21 -14.70
CA ARG A 535 7.30 -21.19 -14.84
C ARG A 535 6.80 -22.60 -14.54
N PRO A 536 7.19 -23.59 -15.36
CA PRO A 536 6.87 -24.99 -15.12
C PRO A 536 7.80 -25.60 -14.07
N TYR A 537 7.26 -26.50 -13.25
CA TYR A 537 7.97 -27.27 -12.25
C TYR A 537 7.47 -28.70 -12.24
N THR A 538 8.40 -29.64 -12.09
CA THR A 538 8.08 -31.05 -11.88
C THR A 538 7.41 -31.25 -10.53
N LEU A 539 6.32 -32.00 -10.53
CA LEU A 539 5.54 -32.26 -9.33
C LEU A 539 6.07 -33.49 -8.58
N LEU A 540 6.28 -33.35 -7.28
CA LEU A 540 6.60 -34.45 -6.36
C LEU A 540 5.47 -34.63 -5.37
N LYS A 541 5.17 -35.89 -5.00
CA LYS A 541 4.18 -36.20 -3.96
C LYS A 541 4.64 -35.58 -2.63
N GLY A 542 3.75 -34.86 -1.98
CA GLY A 542 4.02 -34.33 -0.64
C GLY A 542 3.86 -35.39 0.44
N PRO A 543 4.24 -35.09 1.68
CA PRO A 543 4.15 -36.02 2.80
C PRO A 543 2.72 -36.33 3.25
N SER A 544 1.74 -35.52 2.81
CA SER A 544 0.32 -35.77 3.01
C SER A 544 -0.45 -35.77 1.69
N VAL A 545 -1.63 -36.37 1.69
CA VAL A 545 -2.54 -36.45 0.52
C VAL A 545 -2.99 -35.07 -0.01
N ASN A 546 -2.93 -34.03 0.82
CA ASN A 546 -3.32 -32.67 0.45
C ASN A 546 -2.12 -31.76 0.20
N THR A 547 -0.93 -32.32 0.05
CA THR A 547 0.31 -31.58 -0.17
C THR A 547 1.07 -32.09 -1.38
N PHE A 548 1.72 -31.17 -2.09
CA PHE A 548 2.70 -31.50 -3.11
C PHE A 548 4.00 -30.75 -2.86
N THR A 549 5.07 -31.20 -3.49
CA THR A 549 6.41 -30.63 -3.34
C THR A 549 7.02 -30.32 -4.70
N ILE A 550 7.83 -29.28 -4.77
CA ILE A 550 8.69 -28.98 -5.92
C ILE A 550 10.14 -28.75 -5.45
N LEU A 551 11.09 -28.99 -6.35
CA LEU A 551 12.49 -28.64 -6.16
C LEU A 551 12.85 -27.47 -7.07
N VAL A 552 13.47 -26.44 -6.50
CA VAL A 552 13.83 -25.22 -7.22
C VAL A 552 15.29 -24.87 -6.96
N LYS A 553 16.06 -24.77 -8.03
CA LYS A 553 17.42 -24.23 -7.99
C LYS A 553 17.38 -22.70 -7.88
N ILE A 554 18.05 -22.16 -6.88
CA ILE A 554 18.08 -20.72 -6.58
C ILE A 554 19.23 -20.05 -7.33
N TYR A 555 18.90 -19.46 -8.47
CA TYR A 555 19.82 -18.66 -9.29
C TYR A 555 19.96 -17.24 -8.76
N LYS A 556 21.17 -16.68 -8.72
CA LYS A 556 21.42 -15.28 -8.29
C LYS A 556 20.57 -14.27 -9.07
N ASP A 557 20.49 -14.42 -10.40
CA ASP A 557 19.74 -13.52 -11.29
C ASP A 557 18.35 -14.05 -11.71
N GLY A 558 17.92 -15.19 -11.15
CA GLY A 558 16.66 -15.81 -11.53
C GLY A 558 15.45 -15.11 -10.92
N VAL A 559 14.60 -14.49 -11.73
CA VAL A 559 13.45 -13.71 -11.22
C VAL A 559 12.46 -14.58 -10.42
N MET A 560 12.05 -15.73 -10.97
CA MET A 560 11.09 -16.64 -10.28
C MET A 560 11.73 -17.34 -9.08
N SER A 561 12.94 -17.87 -9.22
CA SER A 561 13.62 -18.59 -8.14
C SER A 561 13.94 -17.66 -6.95
N GLN A 562 14.37 -16.43 -7.21
CA GLN A 562 14.54 -15.41 -6.18
C GLN A 562 13.21 -14.97 -5.57
N HIS A 563 12.14 -14.91 -6.35
CA HIS A 563 10.81 -14.59 -5.84
C HIS A 563 10.31 -15.67 -4.87
N LEU A 564 10.44 -16.95 -5.24
CA LEU A 564 10.08 -18.09 -4.39
C LEU A 564 10.93 -18.13 -3.12
N ASN A 565 12.25 -17.93 -3.24
CA ASN A 565 13.17 -17.88 -2.11
C ASN A 565 12.86 -16.73 -1.11
N LYS A 566 12.19 -15.67 -1.57
CA LYS A 566 11.78 -14.54 -0.72
C LYS A 566 10.39 -14.74 -0.09
N GLN A 567 9.62 -15.75 -0.50
CA GLN A 567 8.30 -15.99 0.08
C GLN A 567 8.43 -16.43 1.54
N LEU A 568 7.51 -15.93 2.37
CA LEU A 568 7.39 -16.34 3.77
C LEU A 568 6.50 -17.60 3.84
N ARG A 569 6.65 -18.40 4.90
CA ARG A 569 5.72 -19.50 5.18
C ARG A 569 4.30 -18.96 5.40
N ASN A 570 3.29 -19.77 5.09
CA ASN A 570 1.85 -19.45 5.11
C ASN A 570 1.38 -18.48 4.01
N PHE A 571 2.17 -18.29 2.96
CA PHE A 571 1.81 -17.45 1.83
C PHE A 571 1.26 -18.23 0.65
N GLU A 572 0.33 -17.60 -0.07
CA GLU A 572 -0.41 -18.22 -1.16
C GLU A 572 0.29 -18.01 -2.50
N ILE A 573 0.30 -19.06 -3.33
CA ILE A 573 0.81 -19.04 -4.69
C ILE A 573 -0.20 -19.64 -5.67
N ALA A 574 -0.25 -19.11 -6.89
CA ALA A 574 -1.15 -19.58 -7.93
C ALA A 574 -0.47 -20.68 -8.77
N VAL A 575 -1.15 -21.82 -8.90
CA VAL A 575 -0.65 -23.01 -9.60
C VAL A 575 -1.76 -23.61 -10.47
N ARG A 576 -1.42 -23.99 -11.69
CA ARG A 576 -2.29 -24.74 -12.60
C ARG A 576 -1.63 -26.05 -13.03
N GLY A 577 -2.41 -26.96 -13.60
CA GLY A 577 -2.04 -28.34 -13.91
C GLY A 577 -2.70 -29.35 -12.94
N PRO A 578 -2.22 -30.61 -12.92
CA PRO A 578 -1.06 -31.13 -13.64
C PRO A 578 -1.29 -31.21 -15.16
N PHE A 579 -0.23 -30.99 -15.91
CA PHE A 579 -0.15 -31.19 -17.36
C PHE A 579 0.78 -32.35 -17.66
N ASP A 580 0.48 -33.09 -18.73
CA ASP A 580 1.38 -34.13 -19.21
C ASP A 580 2.54 -33.50 -20.00
N VAL A 581 3.77 -33.95 -19.75
CA VAL A 581 4.95 -33.54 -20.52
C VAL A 581 4.81 -33.81 -22.02
N SER A 582 4.00 -34.82 -22.41
CA SER A 582 3.69 -35.10 -23.83
C SER A 582 3.10 -33.89 -24.55
N GLU A 583 2.29 -33.07 -23.87
CA GLU A 583 1.67 -31.85 -24.40
C GLU A 583 2.71 -30.78 -24.81
N ARG A 584 3.93 -30.84 -24.26
CA ARG A 584 5.04 -29.97 -24.69
C ARG A 584 5.78 -30.50 -25.90
N ILE A 585 5.80 -31.82 -26.09
CA ILE A 585 6.55 -32.50 -27.14
C ILE A 585 5.79 -32.40 -28.47
N GLU A 586 4.46 -32.40 -28.42
CA GLU A 586 3.58 -32.30 -29.59
C GLU A 586 3.44 -30.89 -30.20
N GLN A 587 4.29 -29.93 -29.80
CA GLN A 587 4.49 -28.66 -30.54
C GLN A 587 5.77 -28.67 -31.41
N PRO A 588 5.89 -29.48 -32.49
CA PRO A 588 6.97 -29.36 -33.45
C PRO A 588 6.65 -28.27 -34.47
N GLY A 589 6.97 -27.03 -34.11
CA GLY A 589 7.00 -25.88 -35.01
C GLY A 589 8.20 -25.02 -34.65
N SER A 590 9.38 -25.43 -35.10
CA SER A 590 10.66 -24.76 -34.87
C SER A 590 10.60 -23.26 -35.21
N PRO A 591 10.97 -22.34 -34.30
CA PRO A 591 11.40 -21.01 -34.71
C PRO A 591 12.80 -21.13 -35.31
N THR A 592 12.95 -20.70 -36.56
CA THR A 592 14.25 -20.48 -37.18
C THR A 592 15.05 -19.45 -36.38
N PRO A 593 16.37 -19.64 -36.21
CA PRO A 593 17.19 -18.70 -35.44
C PRO A 593 17.47 -17.47 -36.30
N SER A 594 16.96 -16.29 -35.90
CA SER A 594 17.51 -15.02 -36.36
C SER A 594 18.36 -14.42 -35.26
N GLU A 595 19.67 -14.57 -35.39
CA GLU A 595 20.62 -13.71 -34.69
C GLU A 595 20.54 -12.27 -35.24
N THR A 596 20.90 -11.34 -34.35
CA THR A 596 21.18 -9.91 -34.54
C THR A 596 20.03 -8.90 -34.44
N GLY A 597 20.18 -8.02 -33.44
CA GLY A 597 20.10 -6.58 -33.69
C GLY A 597 18.76 -5.90 -33.40
N LEU A 598 18.69 -5.23 -32.24
CA LEU A 598 18.08 -3.90 -32.05
C LEU A 598 17.22 -3.37 -33.21
N ARG A 599 15.88 -3.31 -33.05
CA ARG A 599 15.09 -2.23 -33.68
C ARG A 599 13.73 -1.99 -33.01
N ARG A 600 13.70 -0.89 -32.24
CA ARG A 600 12.67 0.16 -32.17
C ARG A 600 11.42 -0.13 -33.03
N ARG A 601 10.29 -0.49 -32.41
CA ARG A 601 8.97 -0.48 -33.08
C ARG A 601 8.40 0.93 -33.10
N LEU A 602 8.46 1.55 -34.27
CA LEU A 602 7.67 2.72 -34.63
C LEU A 602 6.20 2.33 -34.81
N ARG A 603 5.33 3.29 -34.46
CA ARG A 603 3.92 3.37 -34.84
C ARG A 603 3.77 3.39 -36.37
N THR A 604 2.73 2.71 -36.87
CA THR A 604 1.85 3.24 -37.92
C THR A 604 0.52 2.47 -37.96
N SER A 605 -0.55 3.25 -38.03
CA SER A 605 -1.95 2.91 -38.30
C SER A 605 -2.19 2.66 -39.79
N VAL A 606 -3.14 1.78 -40.17
CA VAL A 606 -4.10 2.00 -41.27
C VAL A 606 -5.40 1.20 -40.99
N MET A 607 -6.53 1.81 -41.35
CA MET A 607 -7.94 1.41 -41.26
C MET A 607 -8.43 0.42 -42.33
N SER A 608 -9.58 -0.25 -42.05
CA SER A 608 -10.77 -0.54 -42.93
C SER A 608 -10.54 -1.41 -44.20
N THR A 609 -11.39 -2.36 -44.66
CA THR A 609 -12.86 -2.45 -44.76
C THR A 609 -13.29 -3.85 -45.25
N SER A 610 -14.43 -4.36 -44.77
CA SER A 610 -15.49 -5.22 -45.42
C SER A 610 -15.21 -6.37 -46.41
N GLY A 611 -15.80 -7.55 -46.13
CA GLY A 611 -16.91 -8.11 -46.97
C GLY A 611 -16.73 -9.43 -47.77
N ARG A 612 -17.74 -10.33 -47.63
CA ARG A 612 -18.17 -11.52 -48.46
C ARG A 612 -17.32 -12.81 -48.40
N LYS A 613 -17.85 -13.96 -47.93
CA LYS A 613 -18.91 -14.93 -48.41
C LYS A 613 -18.39 -16.01 -49.37
N TYR A 614 -18.49 -17.27 -48.91
CA TYR A 614 -18.79 -18.55 -49.60
C TYR A 614 -18.11 -18.90 -50.93
N THR A 615 -17.50 -20.10 -51.04
CA THR A 615 -18.13 -21.31 -51.66
C THR A 615 -17.23 -22.55 -51.59
N LYS A 616 -17.87 -23.71 -51.41
CA LYS A 616 -17.35 -25.08 -51.60
C LYS A 616 -17.07 -25.37 -53.08
N SER A 617 -16.12 -26.26 -53.35
CA SER A 617 -16.20 -27.19 -54.48
C SER A 617 -15.48 -28.51 -54.16
N ASN A 618 -16.27 -29.59 -54.12
CA ASN A 618 -15.87 -30.99 -54.19
C ASN A 618 -15.52 -31.36 -55.64
N THR A 619 -14.60 -32.33 -55.81
CA THR A 619 -14.58 -33.43 -56.81
C THR A 619 -13.18 -34.09 -56.73
N ALA A 620 -12.92 -35.40 -56.88
CA ALA A 620 -13.73 -36.62 -57.05
C ALA A 620 -12.76 -37.82 -57.24
N TYR A 621 -13.11 -39.01 -56.72
CA TYR A 621 -12.78 -40.39 -57.20
C TYR A 621 -11.31 -40.88 -57.16
N SER A 622 -10.92 -42.15 -56.92
CA SER A 622 -11.51 -43.51 -56.74
C SER A 622 -10.30 -44.41 -56.34
N GLY A 623 -10.34 -45.54 -55.61
CA GLY A 623 -11.41 -46.37 -55.09
C GLY A 623 -10.87 -47.64 -54.38
N TYR A 624 -11.83 -48.44 -53.89
CA TYR A 624 -11.81 -49.86 -53.51
C TYR A 624 -11.00 -50.36 -52.30
N GLY A 625 -11.72 -50.97 -51.34
CA GLY A 625 -11.23 -52.12 -50.57
C GLY A 625 -11.54 -52.14 -49.08
N SER A 626 -12.78 -52.48 -48.72
CA SER A 626 -13.30 -52.74 -47.36
C SER A 626 -12.43 -53.68 -46.51
N VAL A 627 -12.01 -53.22 -45.32
CA VAL A 627 -11.89 -54.06 -44.11
C VAL A 627 -12.45 -53.29 -42.92
N THR A 628 -13.46 -53.88 -42.30
CA THR A 628 -14.12 -53.47 -41.06
C THR A 628 -13.15 -53.30 -39.90
N SER A 629 -13.19 -52.14 -39.24
CA SER A 629 -12.85 -52.00 -37.82
C SER A 629 -13.62 -50.81 -37.27
N ASP A 630 -14.81 -51.10 -36.75
CA ASP A 630 -15.39 -50.34 -35.65
C ASP A 630 -14.42 -50.37 -34.45
N ASP A 631 -14.50 -49.34 -33.60
CA ASP A 631 -13.73 -49.10 -32.37
C ASP A 631 -12.43 -48.28 -32.50
N ASN A 632 -12.57 -46.95 -32.66
CA ASN A 632 -11.61 -46.03 -32.02
C ASN A 632 -12.14 -44.61 -31.85
N TYR A 633 -13.02 -44.42 -30.86
CA TYR A 633 -13.28 -43.12 -30.26
C TYR A 633 -13.21 -43.27 -28.73
N ASN A 634 -11.99 -43.49 -28.20
CA ASN A 634 -11.62 -43.30 -26.79
C ASN A 634 -10.13 -43.64 -26.56
N GLN A 635 -9.19 -42.99 -27.26
CA GLN A 635 -7.80 -42.97 -26.79
C GLN A 635 -7.61 -41.77 -25.88
N ALA A 636 -7.53 -42.04 -24.57
CA ALA A 636 -6.94 -41.10 -23.62
C ALA A 636 -5.51 -40.76 -24.09
N PRO A 637 -5.05 -39.51 -23.96
CA PRO A 637 -3.71 -39.13 -24.38
C PRO A 637 -2.68 -40.06 -23.72
N SER A 638 -1.83 -40.66 -24.55
CA SER A 638 -0.82 -41.62 -24.11
C SER A 638 0.21 -40.90 -23.25
N ARG A 639 0.13 -41.07 -21.94
CA ARG A 639 1.11 -40.52 -20.99
C ARG A 639 2.48 -41.13 -21.27
N ILE A 640 3.36 -40.34 -21.87
CA ILE A 640 4.63 -40.82 -22.44
C ILE A 640 5.56 -41.48 -21.42
N LEU A 641 5.44 -41.12 -20.14
CA LEU A 641 6.22 -41.71 -19.05
C LEU A 641 5.54 -42.87 -18.32
N LEU A 642 4.35 -43.29 -18.76
CA LEU A 642 3.67 -44.48 -18.25
C LEU A 642 3.77 -45.63 -19.26
N ASN A 643 4.14 -46.81 -18.77
CA ASN A 643 4.20 -47.99 -19.60
C ASN A 643 2.81 -48.62 -19.71
N ASN A 644 2.03 -48.25 -20.73
CA ASN A 644 0.69 -48.80 -20.95
C ASN A 644 0.69 -50.31 -21.27
N ALA A 645 1.85 -50.91 -21.59
CA ALA A 645 1.99 -52.33 -21.86
C ALA A 645 2.20 -53.19 -20.60
N ARG A 646 2.35 -52.56 -19.42
CA ARG A 646 2.42 -53.26 -18.13
C ARG A 646 1.26 -52.87 -17.21
N GLU A 647 0.79 -53.84 -16.41
CA GLU A 647 -0.24 -53.61 -15.40
C GLU A 647 0.21 -52.61 -14.31
N ASP A 648 1.49 -52.62 -13.94
CA ASP A 648 2.08 -51.70 -12.95
C ASP A 648 2.40 -50.30 -13.51
N LYS A 649 2.24 -50.10 -14.82
CA LYS A 649 2.56 -48.88 -15.57
C LYS A 649 4.01 -48.39 -15.43
N CYS A 650 4.93 -49.23 -14.96
CA CYS A 650 6.32 -48.90 -14.72
C CYS A 650 7.23 -49.29 -15.90
N TRP A 651 8.32 -48.55 -16.06
CA TRP A 651 9.41 -48.88 -16.98
C TRP A 651 10.53 -49.58 -16.20
N ASP A 652 11.15 -50.61 -16.79
CA ASP A 652 12.26 -51.33 -16.15
C ASP A 652 13.52 -50.45 -16.02
N HIS A 653 13.80 -49.61 -17.03
CA HIS A 653 14.90 -48.65 -17.02
C HIS A 653 14.47 -47.32 -17.65
N LEU A 654 14.66 -46.20 -16.93
CA LEU A 654 14.38 -44.84 -17.40
C LEU A 654 15.67 -44.02 -17.39
N PHE A 655 16.08 -43.49 -18.54
CA PHE A 655 17.28 -42.66 -18.66
C PHE A 655 16.92 -41.17 -18.67
N LEU A 656 17.35 -40.43 -17.65
CA LEU A 656 17.08 -39.00 -17.52
C LEU A 656 18.25 -38.18 -18.09
N VAL A 657 17.98 -37.34 -19.09
CA VAL A 657 18.92 -36.32 -19.55
C VAL A 657 18.51 -34.97 -18.98
N CYS A 658 19.26 -34.46 -18.00
CA CYS A 658 19.00 -33.15 -17.40
C CYS A 658 19.76 -32.03 -18.13
N GLY A 659 19.03 -31.06 -18.69
CA GLY A 659 19.59 -29.79 -19.18
C GLY A 659 18.67 -28.61 -18.87
N GLY A 660 19.23 -27.46 -18.45
CA GLY A 660 18.48 -26.21 -18.24
C GLY A 660 18.08 -25.88 -16.78
N THR A 661 17.27 -24.82 -16.62
CA THR A 661 17.00 -24.10 -15.34
C THR A 661 16.03 -24.76 -14.36
N GLY A 662 15.74 -26.04 -14.60
CA GLY A 662 15.00 -26.94 -13.73
C GLY A 662 15.39 -28.37 -14.11
N ILE A 663 15.07 -29.35 -13.26
CA ILE A 663 15.17 -30.77 -13.66
C ILE A 663 14.05 -31.00 -14.69
N GLN A 664 14.30 -30.59 -15.94
CA GLN A 664 13.43 -30.84 -17.08
C GLN A 664 13.70 -32.27 -17.54
N PHE A 665 12.66 -33.09 -17.53
CA PHE A 665 12.69 -34.47 -17.99
C PHE A 665 12.65 -34.47 -19.51
N ILE A 666 13.81 -34.59 -20.16
CA ILE A 666 13.87 -35.07 -21.54
C ILE A 666 14.37 -36.51 -21.46
N THR A 667 13.53 -37.45 -21.86
CA THR A 667 13.86 -38.88 -21.87
C THR A 667 13.69 -39.40 -23.29
N ALA A 668 14.78 -39.92 -23.86
CA ALA A 668 14.74 -40.77 -25.03
C ALA A 668 14.20 -42.15 -24.61
N ILE A 669 13.08 -42.58 -25.20
CA ILE A 669 12.52 -43.92 -25.00
C ILE A 669 13.21 -44.85 -26.00
N ASN A 670 13.84 -45.91 -25.50
CA ASN A 670 14.46 -46.93 -26.33
C ASN A 670 13.40 -47.94 -26.76
N TYR A 671 13.00 -47.95 -28.03
CA TYR A 671 12.14 -48.99 -28.59
C TYR A 671 13.01 -50.20 -28.94
N TYR A 672 12.74 -51.36 -28.34
CA TYR A 672 13.38 -52.61 -28.71
C TYR A 672 12.96 -53.01 -30.13
N SER A 673 13.85 -52.81 -31.11
CA SER A 673 13.92 -53.62 -32.33
C SER A 673 15.33 -53.54 -32.93
N THR A 674 16.11 -54.60 -32.69
CA THR A 674 17.13 -55.16 -33.59
C THR A 674 18.16 -54.23 -34.27
N SER A 675 19.39 -54.29 -33.73
CA SER A 675 20.68 -54.41 -34.47
C SER A 675 21.21 -53.29 -35.38
N LEU A 676 20.81 -52.02 -35.27
CA LEU A 676 21.42 -50.96 -36.12
C LEU A 676 21.73 -49.59 -35.49
N LEU A 677 21.56 -49.41 -34.17
CA LEU A 677 21.69 -48.08 -33.53
C LEU A 677 22.88 -47.89 -32.56
N GLN A 678 23.71 -48.91 -32.36
CA GLN A 678 24.91 -48.80 -31.53
C GLN A 678 25.95 -47.75 -32.01
N PRO A 679 26.21 -47.57 -33.33
CA PRO A 679 27.17 -46.56 -33.79
C PRO A 679 26.66 -45.11 -33.67
N LEU A 680 25.35 -44.89 -33.72
CA LEU A 680 24.74 -43.55 -33.64
C LEU A 680 24.78 -42.97 -32.22
N LEU A 681 24.62 -43.83 -31.20
CA LEU A 681 24.71 -43.42 -29.79
C LEU A 681 26.14 -42.98 -29.42
N GLN A 682 27.16 -43.65 -29.98
CA GLN A 682 28.56 -43.31 -29.77
C GLN A 682 28.97 -42.02 -30.49
N PHE A 683 28.30 -41.68 -31.59
CA PHE A 683 28.49 -40.43 -32.32
C PHE A 683 27.88 -39.21 -31.59
N VAL A 684 26.70 -39.36 -30.98
CA VAL A 684 26.05 -38.28 -30.19
C VAL A 684 26.77 -37.99 -28.87
N ILE A 685 27.32 -39.03 -28.22
CA ILE A 685 28.12 -38.85 -26.98
C ILE A 685 29.46 -38.15 -27.28
N SER A 686 30.10 -38.44 -28.43
CA SER A 686 31.34 -37.76 -28.84
C SER A 686 31.14 -36.28 -29.21
N ILE A 687 30.00 -35.90 -29.80
CA ILE A 687 29.70 -34.50 -30.13
C ILE A 687 29.49 -33.65 -28.87
N TYR A 688 28.92 -34.22 -27.80
CA TYR A 688 28.72 -33.50 -26.54
C TYR A 688 30.01 -33.33 -25.72
N TYR A 689 30.96 -34.26 -25.80
CA TYR A 689 32.26 -34.12 -25.12
C TYR A 689 33.17 -33.08 -25.78
N CYS A 690 33.08 -32.86 -27.09
CA CYS A 690 33.86 -31.82 -27.78
C CYS A 690 33.40 -30.38 -27.50
N LYS A 691 32.20 -30.17 -26.95
CA LYS A 691 31.67 -28.83 -26.65
C LYS A 691 31.86 -28.40 -25.19
N LEU A 692 32.51 -29.23 -24.37
CA LEU A 692 32.87 -28.93 -22.98
C LEU A 692 34.37 -28.59 -22.79
N LEU A 693 35.15 -28.56 -23.89
CA LEU A 693 36.59 -28.25 -23.90
C LEU A 693 36.95 -27.00 -24.74
N LEU A 694 35.95 -26.18 -25.08
CA LEU A 694 36.07 -24.80 -25.59
C LEU A 694 35.07 -23.94 -24.82
#